data_AF-A0A7Y6PWA1-F1
#
_entry.id   AF-A0A7Y6PWA1-F1
#
_cell.length_a   1.000
_cell.length_b   1.000
_cell.length_c   1.000
_cell.angle_alpha   90.00
_cell.angle_beta   90.00
_cell.angle_gamma   90.00
#
_symmetry.space_group_name_H-M   'P 1'
#
loop_
_entity.id
_entity.type
_entity.pdbx_description
1 polymer ?
#
loop_
_entity_poly.entity_id
_entity_poly.type
_entity_poly.pdbx_seq_one_letter_code
_entity_poly.pdbx_strand_id
1 'polypeptide(L)'
;KPLRRGLDPDPAKRWPSMNALLGAITRRETRPGVALAIGSGALALAGLAVAMFARGDDRPTCEAPFRDPALVWPADRAAKLRAAQQGPTVDAIDADIAAWKQVRERACAAPAGSREPRLACLDGVLARMNLVATAVERVKDAPNLDTGDMLVAPAVCESARPPRLGHAVPDELVDVAVKILERSRSRTHMTKEEAQALIAKSASEPCASAFASMFGLNDMLTTERVAQLDEAERAAQRCGADRVVADSAVAAATWVVRDRLLDAQAPAKVRRAEAAAEKVSQPDLDADLDMMRAELAARADRLDDAITWTEKAAKGYAARHRTRMEITASVTSLGYRELRGRDEDLAATRSRLTALRDRSAAAFGSADRLVREIEGRLAYDEMANGEVASAHAKLEALRDPAPIEKPVKVTGRVVDEHGNPVAGAFVAGSNDAYGDSVSVMVPNDNERRATTAADGTFVLPEVSSDGVIVAQLGELRSSAELIAESVTLTLRPTSRIEGKVELHGQPARSVIVAVRDTRLSITVPYAMYTTLKPDGTFVLDGVPRGKVVVQTALSRGATTRVVTGTELVIDKPVVKNVSLELKSSKRQVHVIVRSQFGVDVPAAQVVVLPGRVATQSALEINERLRSAAVRMGTPILGEQAPKPVLEKAKLRDLYATMTEVPEGEASACALGLPKDMGPEIVKKLQKPENLAKITVTCVPIAPTDDVVVVEVMPWPRFD
;
A
#
# COMPACT_ATOMS: atom_id res chain seq x y z
N LYS A 1 -8.02 -32.25 32.29
CA LYS A 1 -8.98 -32.27 33.44
C LYS A 1 -9.33 -30.86 33.94
N PRO A 2 -8.39 -29.94 34.23
CA PRO A 2 -8.73 -28.58 34.68
C PRO A 2 -9.57 -27.78 33.68
N LEU A 3 -9.20 -27.82 32.38
CA LEU A 3 -9.96 -27.17 31.30
C LEU A 3 -11.37 -27.75 31.13
N ARG A 4 -11.51 -29.07 31.15
CA ARG A 4 -12.82 -29.75 31.06
C ARG A 4 -13.76 -29.36 32.20
N ARG A 5 -13.23 -29.08 33.40
CA ARG A 5 -14.01 -28.52 34.52
C ARG A 5 -14.33 -27.03 34.32
N GLY A 6 -13.40 -26.26 33.77
CA GLY A 6 -13.62 -24.83 33.47
C GLY A 6 -14.70 -24.58 32.42
N LEU A 7 -14.91 -25.53 31.50
CA LEU A 7 -15.93 -25.50 30.45
C LEU A 7 -17.17 -26.34 30.79
N ASP A 8 -17.35 -26.74 32.04
CA ASP A 8 -18.52 -27.52 32.45
C ASP A 8 -19.80 -26.69 32.24
N PRO A 9 -20.84 -27.20 31.57
CA PRO A 9 -22.08 -26.46 31.34
C PRO A 9 -22.75 -26.01 32.64
N ASP A 10 -22.59 -26.76 33.73
CA ASP A 10 -23.08 -26.41 35.07
C ASP A 10 -22.11 -25.41 35.77
N PRO A 11 -22.52 -24.16 36.04
CA PRO A 11 -21.66 -23.16 36.68
C PRO A 11 -21.14 -23.58 38.05
N ALA A 12 -21.88 -24.41 38.80
CA ALA A 12 -21.47 -24.88 40.12
C ALA A 12 -20.28 -25.86 40.05
N LYS A 13 -20.07 -26.48 38.88
CA LYS A 13 -18.94 -27.40 38.65
C LYS A 13 -17.70 -26.70 38.13
N ARG A 14 -17.81 -25.46 37.64
CA ARG A 14 -16.69 -24.66 37.14
C ARG A 14 -15.72 -24.28 38.26
N TRP A 15 -14.59 -23.68 37.87
CA TRP A 15 -13.69 -23.07 38.84
C TRP A 15 -14.31 -21.79 39.38
N PRO A 16 -14.22 -21.52 40.70
CA PRO A 16 -14.85 -20.36 41.33
C PRO A 16 -14.26 -19.03 40.86
N SER A 17 -13.10 -19.04 40.20
CA SER A 17 -12.50 -17.87 39.56
C SER A 17 -11.50 -18.28 38.47
N MET A 18 -11.15 -17.34 37.60
CA MET A 18 -10.11 -17.53 36.58
C MET A 18 -8.75 -17.87 37.21
N ASN A 19 -8.42 -17.25 38.35
CA ASN A 19 -7.18 -17.53 39.09
C ASN A 19 -7.13 -18.97 39.63
N ALA A 20 -8.27 -19.53 40.06
CA ALA A 20 -8.34 -20.92 40.52
C ALA A 20 -8.12 -21.92 39.37
N LEU A 21 -8.65 -21.62 38.17
CA LEU A 21 -8.38 -22.40 36.96
C LEU A 21 -6.89 -22.35 36.58
N LEU A 22 -6.29 -21.16 36.51
CA LEU A 22 -4.89 -20.99 36.17
C LEU A 22 -3.99 -21.70 37.18
N GLY A 23 -4.22 -21.52 38.48
CA GLY A 23 -3.46 -22.22 39.53
C GLY A 23 -3.61 -23.75 39.52
N ALA A 24 -4.66 -24.29 38.92
CA ALA A 24 -4.83 -25.74 38.72
C ALA A 24 -4.11 -26.26 37.46
N ILE A 25 -3.94 -25.41 36.44
CA ILE A 25 -3.14 -25.71 35.24
C ILE A 25 -1.65 -25.69 35.62
N THR A 26 -1.18 -24.64 36.28
CA THR A 26 0.23 -24.47 36.66
C THR A 26 0.71 -25.55 37.64
N ARG A 27 -0.13 -25.97 38.60
CA ARG A 27 0.20 -27.09 39.52
C ARG A 27 0.35 -28.45 38.84
N ARG A 28 -0.17 -28.59 37.62
CA ARG A 28 -0.05 -29.83 36.85
C ARG A 28 1.20 -29.84 35.97
N GLU A 29 1.63 -28.68 35.51
CA GLU A 29 2.92 -28.50 34.82
C GLU A 29 4.12 -28.61 35.77
N THR A 30 3.92 -28.38 37.07
CA THR A 30 4.99 -28.37 38.09
C THR A 30 5.08 -29.64 38.94
N ARG A 31 4.55 -30.79 38.50
CA ARG A 31 4.81 -32.08 39.17
C ARG A 31 5.97 -32.83 38.49
N PRO A 32 7.20 -32.77 39.02
CA PRO A 32 8.26 -33.69 38.63
C PRO A 32 7.92 -35.10 39.10
N GLY A 33 8.08 -36.08 38.21
CA GLY A 33 7.85 -37.49 38.50
C GLY A 33 8.76 -37.99 39.62
N VAL A 34 8.14 -38.76 40.53
CA VAL A 34 8.73 -39.48 41.66
C VAL A 34 9.79 -40.46 41.16
N ALA A 35 11.05 -40.23 41.57
CA ALA A 35 12.10 -41.25 41.56
C ALA A 35 12.07 -41.98 42.90
N LEU A 36 11.80 -43.29 42.87
CA LEU A 36 11.90 -44.17 44.03
C LEU A 36 13.28 -44.83 44.04
N ALA A 37 14.02 -44.57 45.10
CA ALA A 37 15.29 -45.20 45.44
C ALA A 37 15.06 -46.61 46.02
N ILE A 38 15.84 -47.59 45.56
CA ILE A 38 16.11 -48.83 46.30
C ILE A 38 17.59 -49.19 46.12
N GLY A 39 18.29 -49.27 47.25
CA GLY A 39 19.23 -50.35 47.53
C GLY A 39 20.66 -50.24 47.00
N SER A 40 21.55 -49.73 47.86
CA SER A 40 22.99 -49.99 47.85
C SER A 40 23.31 -51.46 48.21
N GLY A 41 24.37 -52.02 47.60
CA GLY A 41 24.98 -53.28 48.05
C GLY A 41 25.89 -53.93 47.01
N ALA A 42 27.20 -53.82 47.25
CA ALA A 42 28.32 -54.13 46.35
C ALA A 42 28.49 -55.63 45.99
N LEU A 43 29.09 -55.91 44.82
CA LEU A 43 30.13 -56.93 44.65
C LEU A 43 30.92 -56.72 43.34
N ALA A 44 32.16 -57.18 43.39
CA ALA A 44 33.30 -56.73 42.62
C ALA A 44 33.56 -57.53 41.32
N LEU A 45 34.44 -56.96 40.49
CA LEU A 45 35.38 -57.66 39.60
C LEU A 45 34.82 -58.62 38.54
N ALA A 46 34.65 -58.11 37.32
CA ALA A 46 35.08 -58.73 36.05
C ALA A 46 34.41 -58.01 34.87
N GLY A 47 35.18 -57.50 33.90
CA GLY A 47 34.59 -57.00 32.65
C GLY A 47 35.41 -56.04 31.81
N LEU A 48 36.72 -56.24 31.71
CA LEU A 48 37.60 -55.51 30.78
C LEU A 48 37.39 -55.96 29.31
N ALA A 49 36.15 -56.30 28.92
CA ALA A 49 35.76 -56.81 27.61
C ALA A 49 34.42 -56.23 27.06
N VAL A 50 33.81 -55.23 27.71
CA VAL A 50 32.57 -54.56 27.22
C VAL A 50 32.82 -53.17 26.62
N ALA A 51 34.01 -52.60 26.80
CA ALA A 51 34.38 -51.29 26.26
C ALA A 51 34.64 -51.27 24.73
N MET A 52 34.56 -52.41 24.03
CA MET A 52 34.62 -52.48 22.55
C MET A 52 33.28 -52.81 21.86
N PHE A 53 32.23 -53.21 22.59
CA PHE A 53 30.90 -53.47 22.01
C PHE A 53 29.86 -52.37 22.30
N ALA A 54 30.17 -51.40 23.17
CA ALA A 54 29.34 -50.21 23.39
C ALA A 54 29.68 -49.03 22.44
N ARG A 55 30.48 -49.29 21.40
CA ARG A 55 30.62 -48.42 20.21
C ARG A 55 29.82 -49.00 19.03
N GLY A 56 28.67 -49.62 19.31
CA GLY A 56 27.62 -49.66 18.29
C GLY A 56 27.35 -48.21 17.92
N ASP A 57 27.52 -47.85 16.66
CA ASP A 57 27.10 -46.57 16.10
C ASP A 57 25.56 -46.52 16.19
N ASP A 58 25.02 -46.41 17.41
CA ASP A 58 23.63 -46.10 17.73
C ASP A 58 23.36 -44.62 17.40
N ARG A 59 23.97 -44.13 16.31
CA ARG A 59 23.51 -42.91 15.67
C ARG A 59 22.12 -43.26 15.17
N PRO A 60 21.06 -42.66 15.75
CA PRO A 60 19.71 -42.94 15.29
C PRO A 60 19.68 -42.68 13.79
N THR A 61 19.37 -43.71 13.02
CA THR A 61 19.26 -43.63 11.56
C THR A 61 18.27 -42.53 11.26
N CYS A 62 18.76 -41.45 10.66
CA CYS A 62 17.90 -40.35 10.28
C CYS A 62 16.90 -40.87 9.25
N GLU A 63 15.61 -40.67 9.52
CA GLU A 63 14.56 -41.06 8.60
C GLU A 63 14.82 -40.42 7.21
N ALA A 64 14.52 -41.16 6.15
CA ALA A 64 14.62 -40.61 4.79
C ALA A 64 13.63 -39.44 4.63
N PRO A 65 13.93 -38.41 3.82
CA PRO A 65 12.98 -37.34 3.56
C PRO A 65 11.73 -37.89 2.87
N PHE A 66 10.56 -37.29 3.13
CA PHE A 66 9.31 -37.70 2.49
C PHE A 66 9.37 -37.63 0.95
N ARG A 67 10.21 -36.74 0.40
CA ARG A 67 10.55 -36.66 -1.03
C ARG A 67 12.06 -36.67 -1.19
N ASP A 68 12.56 -37.39 -2.18
CA ASP A 68 13.97 -37.34 -2.55
C ASP A 68 14.31 -35.93 -3.11
N PRO A 69 15.25 -35.18 -2.49
CA PRO A 69 15.67 -33.88 -3.00
C PRO A 69 16.18 -33.92 -4.45
N ALA A 70 16.79 -35.05 -4.87
CA ALA A 70 17.26 -35.23 -6.23
C ALA A 70 16.12 -35.35 -7.25
N LEU A 71 14.93 -35.80 -6.82
CA LEU A 71 13.72 -35.81 -7.65
C LEU A 71 12.97 -34.48 -7.64
N VAL A 72 13.05 -33.72 -6.54
CA VAL A 72 12.46 -32.37 -6.45
C VAL A 72 13.19 -31.39 -7.34
N TRP A 73 14.53 -31.44 -7.32
CA TRP A 73 15.37 -30.48 -8.03
C TRP A 73 16.55 -31.14 -8.76
N PRO A 74 16.27 -31.90 -9.83
CA PRO A 74 17.33 -32.52 -10.63
C PRO A 74 18.07 -31.48 -11.48
N ALA A 75 19.33 -31.79 -11.81
CA ALA A 75 20.20 -30.88 -12.56
C ALA A 75 19.67 -30.54 -13.96
N ASP A 76 18.93 -31.46 -14.61
CA ASP A 76 18.33 -31.23 -15.92
C ASP A 76 17.19 -30.21 -15.84
N ARG A 77 16.38 -30.23 -14.77
CA ARG A 77 15.34 -29.23 -14.49
C ARG A 77 15.96 -27.84 -14.32
N ALA A 78 17.01 -27.73 -13.50
CA ALA A 78 17.73 -26.47 -13.31
C ALA A 78 18.32 -25.93 -14.63
N ALA A 79 18.91 -26.81 -15.45
CA ALA A 79 19.44 -26.43 -16.77
C ALA A 79 18.35 -25.96 -17.75
N LYS A 80 17.20 -26.65 -17.80
CA LYS A 80 16.04 -26.24 -18.62
C LYS A 80 15.52 -24.86 -18.21
N LEU A 81 15.38 -24.62 -16.91
CA LEU A 81 14.90 -23.33 -16.39
C LEU A 81 15.90 -22.20 -16.65
N ARG A 82 17.22 -22.44 -16.54
CA ARG A 82 18.24 -21.47 -16.96
C ARG A 82 18.17 -21.15 -18.45
N ALA A 83 17.97 -22.15 -19.30
CA ALA A 83 17.78 -21.96 -20.74
C ALA A 83 16.50 -21.14 -21.04
N ALA A 84 15.47 -21.29 -20.22
CA ALA A 84 14.24 -20.47 -20.23
C ALA A 84 14.41 -19.11 -19.52
N GLN A 85 15.66 -18.66 -19.28
CA GLN A 85 16.01 -17.39 -18.65
C GLN A 85 15.40 -17.22 -17.25
N GLN A 86 15.33 -18.28 -16.45
CA GLN A 86 14.90 -18.25 -15.05
C GLN A 86 16.10 -18.20 -14.07
N GLY A 87 17.22 -17.61 -14.47
CA GLY A 87 18.46 -17.59 -13.69
C GLY A 87 18.24 -17.27 -12.19
N PRO A 88 17.60 -16.15 -11.86
CA PRO A 88 17.35 -15.77 -10.46
C PRO A 88 16.55 -16.81 -9.65
N THR A 89 15.52 -17.40 -10.25
CA THR A 89 14.72 -18.45 -9.59
C THR A 89 15.53 -19.72 -9.39
N VAL A 90 16.32 -20.12 -10.39
CA VAL A 90 17.17 -21.31 -10.29
C VAL A 90 18.21 -21.15 -9.20
N ASP A 91 18.87 -19.98 -9.14
CA ASP A 91 19.90 -19.71 -8.14
C ASP A 91 19.32 -19.68 -6.71
N ALA A 92 18.09 -19.16 -6.53
CA ALA A 92 17.39 -19.19 -5.24
C ALA A 92 17.07 -20.63 -4.79
N ILE A 93 16.57 -21.49 -5.69
CA ILE A 93 16.26 -22.88 -5.35
C ILE A 93 17.55 -23.69 -5.13
N ASP A 94 18.61 -23.46 -5.91
CA ASP A 94 19.93 -24.09 -5.71
C ASP A 94 20.49 -23.75 -4.31
N ALA A 95 20.43 -22.47 -3.93
CA ALA A 95 20.87 -22.02 -2.60
C ALA A 95 20.05 -22.67 -1.48
N ASP A 96 18.71 -22.72 -1.61
CA ASP A 96 17.85 -23.32 -0.61
C ASP A 96 18.01 -24.86 -0.55
N ILE A 97 18.25 -25.56 -1.67
CA ILE A 97 18.56 -27.01 -1.66
C ILE A 97 19.88 -27.29 -0.94
N ALA A 98 20.90 -26.45 -1.17
CA ALA A 98 22.18 -26.57 -0.46
C ALA A 98 22.01 -26.33 1.05
N ALA A 99 21.28 -25.28 1.43
CA ALA A 99 20.97 -24.99 2.84
C ALA A 99 20.13 -26.10 3.48
N TRP A 100 19.17 -26.66 2.74
CA TRP A 100 18.32 -27.75 3.22
C TRP A 100 19.13 -28.98 3.62
N LYS A 101 20.11 -29.37 2.82
CA LYS A 101 21.00 -30.51 3.12
C LYS A 101 21.73 -30.29 4.45
N GLN A 102 22.31 -29.10 4.63
CA GLN A 102 23.03 -28.75 5.86
C GLN A 102 22.11 -28.71 7.09
N VAL A 103 20.92 -28.12 6.96
CA VAL A 103 19.94 -28.06 8.05
C VAL A 103 19.43 -29.46 8.40
N ARG A 104 19.21 -30.33 7.40
CA ARG A 104 18.80 -31.72 7.63
C ARG A 104 19.84 -32.50 8.42
N GLU A 105 21.12 -32.43 8.05
CA GLU A 105 22.20 -33.09 8.81
C GLU A 105 22.18 -32.68 10.29
N ARG A 106 22.00 -31.38 10.57
CA ARG A 106 21.88 -30.87 11.94
C ARG A 106 20.60 -31.33 12.63
N ALA A 107 19.47 -31.39 11.92
CA ALA A 107 18.21 -31.91 12.44
C ALA A 107 18.32 -33.39 12.82
N CYS A 108 18.98 -34.21 11.97
CA CYS A 108 19.26 -35.62 12.24
C CYS A 108 20.07 -35.80 13.55
N ALA A 109 21.07 -34.93 13.76
CA ALA A 109 21.90 -34.95 14.97
C ALA A 109 21.19 -34.37 16.22
N ALA A 110 20.04 -33.72 16.07
CA ALA A 110 19.33 -33.08 17.19
C ALA A 110 18.70 -34.11 18.15
N PRO A 111 18.42 -33.75 19.42
CA PRO A 111 17.70 -34.61 20.36
C PRO A 111 16.32 -35.02 19.83
N ALA A 112 15.86 -36.22 20.19
CA ALA A 112 14.62 -36.82 19.68
C ALA A 112 13.40 -35.88 19.74
N GLY A 113 13.21 -35.17 20.87
CA GLY A 113 12.07 -34.24 21.05
C GLY A 113 12.07 -33.02 20.13
N SER A 114 13.21 -32.70 19.50
CA SER A 114 13.33 -31.63 18.51
C SER A 114 13.54 -32.15 17.08
N ARG A 115 14.06 -33.38 16.92
CA ARG A 115 14.37 -33.97 15.62
C ARG A 115 13.15 -34.09 14.73
N GLU A 116 12.09 -34.74 15.22
CA GLU A 116 10.89 -35.02 14.42
C GLU A 116 10.20 -33.75 13.90
N PRO A 117 9.90 -32.71 14.72
CA PRO A 117 9.34 -31.46 14.22
C PRO A 117 10.22 -30.76 13.17
N ARG A 118 11.54 -30.82 13.33
CA ARG A 118 12.49 -30.20 12.37
C ARG A 118 12.50 -30.94 11.04
N LEU A 119 12.51 -32.28 11.06
CA LEU A 119 12.44 -33.10 9.84
C LEU A 119 11.10 -32.91 9.11
N ALA A 120 9.99 -32.86 9.83
CA ALA A 120 8.67 -32.60 9.24
C ALA A 120 8.58 -31.20 8.60
N CYS A 121 9.15 -30.18 9.24
CA CYS A 121 9.28 -28.84 8.65
C CYS A 121 10.11 -28.88 7.35
N LEU A 122 11.25 -29.57 7.34
CA LEU A 122 12.12 -29.71 6.17
C LEU A 122 11.44 -30.43 5.00
N ASP A 123 10.58 -31.41 5.26
CA ASP A 123 9.79 -32.06 4.21
C ASP A 123 8.78 -31.09 3.58
N GLY A 124 8.18 -30.20 4.38
CA GLY A 124 7.34 -29.12 3.88
C GLY A 124 8.11 -28.08 3.06
N VAL A 125 9.37 -27.78 3.42
CA VAL A 125 10.26 -26.93 2.61
C VAL A 125 10.50 -27.54 1.22
N LEU A 126 10.82 -28.83 1.14
CA LEU A 126 10.97 -29.52 -0.15
C LEU A 126 9.68 -29.53 -0.97
N ALA A 127 8.53 -29.74 -0.33
CA ALA A 127 7.24 -29.67 -1.00
C ALA A 127 7.00 -28.28 -1.60
N ARG A 128 7.38 -27.21 -0.89
CA ARG A 128 7.25 -25.84 -1.40
C ARG A 128 8.21 -25.55 -2.56
N MET A 129 9.46 -26.01 -2.50
CA MET A 129 10.38 -25.92 -3.64
C MET A 129 9.83 -26.66 -4.86
N ASN A 130 9.27 -27.86 -4.67
CA ASN A 130 8.66 -28.62 -5.75
C ASN A 130 7.46 -27.87 -6.36
N LEU A 131 6.60 -27.26 -5.53
CA LEU A 131 5.49 -26.43 -5.99
C LEU A 131 5.99 -25.30 -6.89
N VAL A 132 6.97 -24.52 -6.42
CA VAL A 132 7.52 -23.38 -7.17
C VAL A 132 8.17 -23.84 -8.47
N ALA A 133 9.03 -24.85 -8.41
CA ALA A 133 9.66 -25.45 -9.58
C ALA A 133 8.65 -25.89 -10.64
N THR A 134 7.62 -26.64 -10.23
CA THR A 134 6.57 -27.14 -11.13
C THR A 134 5.74 -25.99 -11.71
N ALA A 135 5.41 -24.98 -10.90
CA ALA A 135 4.67 -23.82 -11.38
C ALA A 135 5.47 -23.05 -12.43
N VAL A 136 6.75 -22.77 -12.19
CA VAL A 136 7.64 -22.09 -13.14
C VAL A 136 7.77 -22.86 -14.45
N GLU A 137 7.87 -24.19 -14.42
CA GLU A 137 7.88 -25.02 -15.63
C GLU A 137 6.59 -24.91 -16.46
N ARG A 138 5.45 -24.62 -15.81
CA ARG A 138 4.14 -24.48 -16.45
C ARG A 138 3.88 -23.06 -16.98
N VAL A 139 4.58 -22.04 -16.47
CA VAL A 139 4.47 -20.67 -16.99
C VAL A 139 5.24 -20.57 -18.31
N LYS A 140 4.55 -20.14 -19.37
CA LYS A 140 5.15 -19.97 -20.71
C LYS A 140 5.65 -18.53 -20.89
N ASP A 141 6.74 -18.39 -21.65
CA ASP A 141 7.26 -17.09 -22.16
C ASP A 141 7.51 -16.02 -21.09
N ALA A 142 7.99 -16.44 -19.91
CA ALA A 142 8.05 -15.58 -18.74
C ALA A 142 9.46 -15.50 -18.12
N PRO A 143 10.50 -14.94 -18.76
CA PRO A 143 11.83 -14.83 -18.18
C PRO A 143 11.86 -14.16 -16.79
N ASN A 144 12.84 -14.50 -15.95
CA ASN A 144 13.13 -13.83 -14.68
C ASN A 144 11.93 -13.68 -13.72
N LEU A 145 11.15 -14.74 -13.51
CA LEU A 145 10.09 -14.72 -12.50
C LEU A 145 10.67 -14.46 -11.10
N ASP A 146 9.99 -13.61 -10.33
CA ASP A 146 10.24 -13.47 -8.90
C ASP A 146 9.41 -14.53 -8.17
N THR A 147 10.08 -15.53 -7.62
CA THR A 147 9.47 -16.67 -6.93
C THR A 147 9.76 -16.70 -5.44
N GLY A 148 10.52 -15.72 -4.94
CA GLY A 148 11.06 -15.78 -3.58
C GLY A 148 9.98 -15.67 -2.50
N ASP A 149 8.85 -15.04 -2.79
CA ASP A 149 7.69 -14.94 -1.89
C ASP A 149 7.02 -16.30 -1.65
N MET A 150 7.15 -17.21 -2.61
CA MET A 150 6.64 -18.58 -2.52
C MET A 150 7.65 -19.53 -1.85
N LEU A 151 8.93 -19.21 -1.74
CA LEU A 151 9.93 -20.09 -1.13
C LEU A 151 9.98 -19.96 0.40
N VAL A 152 10.35 -21.07 1.05
CA VAL A 152 10.58 -21.11 2.51
C VAL A 152 12.04 -21.48 2.79
N ALA A 153 12.75 -20.61 3.51
CA ALA A 153 14.15 -20.82 3.85
C ALA A 153 14.31 -22.03 4.78
N PRO A 154 15.19 -23.01 4.50
CA PRO A 154 15.35 -24.18 5.36
C PRO A 154 15.73 -23.85 6.82
N ALA A 155 16.42 -22.73 7.06
CA ALA A 155 16.86 -22.30 8.38
C ALA A 155 15.70 -22.05 9.37
N VAL A 156 14.48 -21.76 8.89
CA VAL A 156 13.30 -21.61 9.78
C VAL A 156 12.99 -22.89 10.57
N CYS A 157 13.36 -24.04 9.99
CA CYS A 157 13.20 -25.34 10.63
C CYS A 157 14.22 -25.58 11.76
N GLU A 158 15.17 -24.69 12.00
CA GLU A 158 16.11 -24.80 13.13
C GLU A 158 15.57 -24.15 14.41
N SER A 159 14.47 -23.42 14.33
CA SER A 159 13.85 -22.77 15.48
C SER A 159 13.47 -23.79 16.57
N ALA A 160 13.31 -23.30 17.80
CA ALA A 160 12.89 -24.14 18.93
C ALA A 160 11.48 -24.72 18.73
N ARG A 161 10.67 -24.07 17.89
CA ARG A 161 9.34 -24.52 17.49
C ARG A 161 9.22 -24.34 15.97
N PRO A 162 9.72 -25.30 15.18
CA PRO A 162 9.65 -25.23 13.72
C PRO A 162 8.21 -24.97 13.25
N PRO A 163 8.01 -24.10 12.24
CA PRO A 163 6.68 -23.86 11.69
C PRO A 163 6.14 -25.13 11.05
N ARG A 164 4.82 -25.33 11.13
CA ARG A 164 4.14 -26.40 10.42
C ARG A 164 4.00 -26.01 8.96
N LEU A 165 4.55 -26.82 8.07
CA LEU A 165 4.48 -26.60 6.63
C LEU A 165 3.72 -27.76 5.97
N GLY A 166 2.97 -27.47 4.91
CA GLY A 166 2.27 -28.49 4.13
C GLY A 166 3.25 -29.32 3.30
N HIS A 167 3.08 -30.65 3.28
CA HIS A 167 3.91 -31.58 2.50
C HIS A 167 3.25 -32.03 1.18
N ALA A 168 1.93 -31.78 1.05
CA ALA A 168 1.17 -32.06 -0.16
C ALA A 168 1.30 -30.90 -1.17
N VAL A 169 1.41 -31.26 -2.44
CA VAL A 169 1.43 -30.31 -3.57
C VAL A 169 0.35 -30.76 -4.56
N PRO A 170 -0.93 -30.52 -4.24
CA PRO A 170 -2.04 -30.87 -5.12
C PRO A 170 -2.02 -30.01 -6.39
N ASP A 171 -2.59 -30.52 -7.48
CA ASP A 171 -2.59 -29.81 -8.78
C ASP A 171 -3.31 -28.46 -8.69
N GLU A 172 -4.35 -28.34 -7.86
CA GLU A 172 -5.07 -27.09 -7.61
C GLU A 172 -4.14 -26.00 -7.05
N LEU A 173 -3.22 -26.37 -6.15
CA LEU A 173 -2.24 -25.44 -5.59
C LEU A 173 -1.18 -25.05 -6.62
N VAL A 174 -0.78 -26.00 -7.48
CA VAL A 174 0.13 -25.71 -8.61
C VAL A 174 -0.54 -24.73 -9.59
N ASP A 175 -1.80 -24.95 -9.94
CA ASP A 175 -2.53 -24.08 -10.85
C ASP A 175 -2.70 -22.65 -10.31
N VAL A 176 -2.95 -22.51 -9.00
CA VAL A 176 -2.96 -21.20 -8.33
C VAL A 176 -1.58 -20.55 -8.36
N ALA A 177 -0.51 -21.31 -8.09
CA ALA A 177 0.86 -20.81 -8.17
C ALA A 177 1.23 -20.33 -9.57
N VAL A 178 0.87 -21.07 -10.62
CA VAL A 178 1.05 -20.66 -12.02
C VAL A 178 0.37 -19.31 -12.28
N LYS A 179 -0.89 -19.15 -11.84
CA LYS A 179 -1.64 -17.90 -12.02
C LYS A 179 -1.01 -16.72 -11.27
N ILE A 180 -0.46 -16.95 -10.08
CA ILE A 180 0.26 -15.92 -9.32
C ILE A 180 1.52 -15.48 -10.08
N LEU A 181 2.30 -16.44 -10.60
CA LEU A 181 3.52 -16.16 -11.34
C LEU A 181 3.25 -15.47 -12.68
N GLU A 182 2.25 -15.91 -13.44
CA GLU A 182 1.79 -15.23 -14.67
C GLU A 182 1.44 -13.75 -14.37
N ARG A 183 0.72 -13.52 -13.27
CA ARG A 183 0.32 -12.18 -12.86
C ARG A 183 1.49 -11.30 -12.42
N SER A 184 2.53 -11.88 -11.80
CA SER A 184 3.71 -11.10 -11.38
C SER A 184 4.38 -10.36 -12.54
N ARG A 185 4.14 -10.82 -13.79
CA ARG A 185 4.54 -10.14 -15.03
C ARG A 185 3.44 -9.36 -15.71
N SER A 186 2.19 -9.83 -15.62
CA SER A 186 1.10 -9.19 -16.33
C SER A 186 0.79 -7.81 -15.79
N ARG A 187 0.53 -6.88 -16.70
CA ARG A 187 -0.05 -5.57 -16.38
C ARG A 187 -1.56 -5.64 -16.27
N THR A 188 -2.17 -6.60 -16.97
CA THR A 188 -3.59 -6.85 -16.81
C THR A 188 -3.81 -7.45 -15.44
N HIS A 189 -4.60 -6.74 -14.67
CA HIS A 189 -5.16 -7.28 -13.47
C HIS A 189 -6.10 -8.43 -13.84
N MET A 190 -6.20 -9.40 -12.94
CA MET A 190 -7.13 -10.51 -13.08
C MET A 190 -8.54 -9.94 -13.06
N THR A 191 -9.35 -10.24 -14.06
CA THR A 191 -10.74 -9.77 -14.04
C THR A 191 -11.48 -10.38 -12.85
N LYS A 192 -12.59 -9.76 -12.46
CA LYS A 192 -13.45 -10.30 -11.39
C LYS A 192 -13.86 -11.75 -11.69
N GLU A 193 -14.17 -12.05 -12.94
CA GLU A 193 -14.58 -13.38 -13.41
C GLU A 193 -13.43 -14.39 -13.33
N GLU A 194 -12.23 -14.01 -13.78
CA GLU A 194 -11.03 -14.85 -13.69
C GLU A 194 -10.68 -15.17 -12.23
N ALA A 195 -10.79 -14.17 -11.36
CA ALA A 195 -10.57 -14.31 -9.92
C ALA A 195 -11.56 -15.27 -9.27
N GLN A 196 -12.85 -15.08 -9.56
CA GLN A 196 -13.90 -15.96 -9.07
C GLN A 196 -13.75 -17.39 -9.60
N ALA A 197 -13.35 -17.55 -10.86
CA ALA A 197 -13.07 -18.86 -11.45
C ALA A 197 -11.89 -19.55 -10.75
N LEU A 198 -10.80 -18.82 -10.45
CA LEU A 198 -9.66 -19.35 -9.72
C LEU A 198 -10.02 -19.76 -8.28
N ILE A 199 -10.81 -18.93 -7.59
CA ILE A 199 -11.31 -19.22 -6.24
C ILE A 199 -12.23 -20.45 -6.26
N ALA A 200 -13.15 -20.54 -7.22
CA ALA A 200 -14.06 -21.68 -7.33
C ALA A 200 -13.31 -22.98 -7.64
N LYS A 201 -12.33 -22.94 -8.54
CA LYS A 201 -11.49 -24.10 -8.89
C LYS A 201 -10.66 -24.61 -7.71
N SER A 202 -10.28 -23.73 -6.79
CA SER A 202 -9.45 -24.07 -5.62
C SER A 202 -10.25 -24.35 -4.35
N ALA A 203 -11.59 -24.29 -4.39
CA ALA A 203 -12.43 -24.35 -3.19
C ALA A 203 -12.33 -25.67 -2.40
N SER A 204 -11.97 -26.78 -3.05
CA SER A 204 -11.80 -28.10 -2.42
C SER A 204 -10.51 -28.23 -1.62
N GLU A 205 -9.51 -27.39 -1.88
CA GLU A 205 -8.18 -27.48 -1.28
C GLU A 205 -7.89 -26.21 -0.46
N PRO A 206 -7.89 -26.27 0.88
CA PRO A 206 -7.80 -25.08 1.72
C PRO A 206 -6.57 -24.20 1.47
N CYS A 207 -5.40 -24.77 1.15
CA CYS A 207 -4.20 -23.97 0.92
C CYS A 207 -4.29 -23.21 -0.41
N ALA A 208 -4.72 -23.87 -1.49
CA ALA A 208 -4.97 -23.27 -2.79
C ALA A 208 -6.06 -22.20 -2.70
N SER A 209 -7.14 -22.47 -1.96
CA SER A 209 -8.23 -21.51 -1.73
C SER A 209 -7.73 -20.25 -1.01
N ALA A 210 -6.84 -20.39 -0.02
CA ALA A 210 -6.25 -19.24 0.66
C ALA A 210 -5.43 -18.38 -0.31
N PHE A 211 -4.56 -18.99 -1.12
CA PHE A 211 -3.77 -18.28 -2.13
C PHE A 211 -4.65 -17.64 -3.21
N ALA A 212 -5.61 -18.38 -3.78
CA ALA A 212 -6.54 -17.83 -4.77
C ALA A 212 -7.31 -16.63 -4.23
N SER A 213 -7.74 -16.70 -2.97
CA SER A 213 -8.44 -15.61 -2.29
C SER A 213 -7.55 -14.39 -2.06
N MET A 214 -6.28 -14.56 -1.68
CA MET A 214 -5.35 -13.43 -1.53
C MET A 214 -5.08 -12.72 -2.86
N PHE A 215 -4.87 -13.50 -3.93
CA PHE A 215 -4.36 -12.97 -5.19
C PHE A 215 -5.47 -12.60 -6.19
N GLY A 216 -6.68 -13.14 -6.11
CA GLY A 216 -7.74 -12.84 -7.08
C GLY A 216 -8.17 -11.36 -7.17
N LEU A 217 -7.81 -10.48 -6.23
CA LEU A 217 -8.69 -9.33 -5.92
C LEU A 217 -8.08 -7.95 -6.12
N ASN A 218 -7.08 -7.76 -6.98
CA ASN A 218 -6.48 -6.43 -7.07
C ASN A 218 -7.46 -5.35 -7.58
N ASP A 219 -8.55 -5.77 -8.23
CA ASP A 219 -9.54 -4.89 -8.88
C ASP A 219 -10.93 -4.93 -8.25
N MET A 220 -11.09 -5.61 -7.11
CA MET A 220 -12.37 -5.63 -6.43
C MET A 220 -12.57 -4.35 -5.62
N LEU A 221 -13.84 -3.93 -5.52
CA LEU A 221 -14.27 -2.89 -4.60
C LEU A 221 -13.76 -3.17 -3.17
N THR A 222 -13.46 -2.12 -2.42
CA THR A 222 -12.85 -2.20 -1.08
C THR A 222 -13.58 -3.19 -0.15
N THR A 223 -14.91 -3.22 -0.18
CA THR A 223 -15.73 -4.11 0.66
C THR A 223 -15.64 -5.58 0.26
N GLU A 224 -15.74 -5.89 -1.04
CA GLU A 224 -15.57 -7.26 -1.56
C GLU A 224 -14.17 -7.80 -1.23
N ARG A 225 -13.16 -6.93 -1.38
CA ARG A 225 -11.77 -7.30 -1.09
C ARG A 225 -11.53 -7.64 0.39
N VAL A 226 -12.11 -6.87 1.32
CA VAL A 226 -12.01 -7.16 2.76
C VAL A 226 -12.66 -8.51 3.08
N ALA A 227 -13.87 -8.77 2.58
CA ALA A 227 -14.58 -10.03 2.83
C ALA A 227 -13.80 -11.25 2.34
N GLN A 228 -13.14 -11.12 1.19
CA GLN A 228 -12.37 -12.21 0.60
C GLN A 228 -10.99 -12.38 1.26
N LEU A 229 -10.35 -11.31 1.74
CA LEU A 229 -9.15 -11.44 2.59
C LEU A 229 -9.49 -12.15 3.92
N ASP A 230 -10.67 -11.90 4.49
CA ASP A 230 -11.15 -12.65 5.65
C ASP A 230 -11.41 -14.13 5.30
N GLU A 231 -11.88 -14.44 4.09
CA GLU A 231 -11.97 -15.84 3.61
C GLU A 231 -10.60 -16.46 3.40
N ALA A 232 -9.63 -15.72 2.86
CA ALA A 232 -8.25 -16.18 2.72
C ALA A 232 -7.67 -16.58 4.08
N GLU A 233 -7.86 -15.74 5.11
CA GLU A 233 -7.44 -16.07 6.48
C GLU A 233 -8.14 -17.33 7.00
N ARG A 234 -9.46 -17.49 6.80
CA ARG A 234 -10.19 -18.70 7.23
C ARG A 234 -9.69 -19.95 6.50
N ALA A 235 -9.48 -19.87 5.19
CA ALA A 235 -8.94 -20.96 4.38
C ALA A 235 -7.52 -21.33 4.81
N ALA A 236 -6.68 -20.33 5.12
CA ALA A 236 -5.33 -20.55 5.63
C ALA A 236 -5.33 -21.27 6.99
N GLN A 237 -6.26 -20.94 7.89
CA GLN A 237 -6.41 -21.68 9.15
C GLN A 237 -6.83 -23.14 8.93
N ARG A 238 -7.73 -23.40 7.96
CA ARG A 238 -8.12 -24.77 7.59
C ARG A 238 -6.97 -25.55 6.95
N CYS A 239 -6.14 -24.87 6.14
CA CYS A 239 -4.90 -25.41 5.57
C CYS A 239 -3.90 -25.84 6.67
N GLY A 240 -3.81 -25.08 7.76
CA GLY A 240 -2.99 -25.43 8.92
C GLY A 240 -1.47 -25.24 8.74
N ALA A 241 -1.02 -24.81 7.56
CA ALA A 241 0.36 -24.43 7.28
C ALA A 241 0.65 -23.01 7.79
N ASP A 242 1.58 -22.88 8.72
CA ASP A 242 1.87 -21.63 9.42
C ASP A 242 2.38 -20.53 8.47
N ARG A 243 3.08 -20.89 7.38
CA ARG A 243 3.46 -19.94 6.32
C ARG A 243 2.24 -19.34 5.59
N VAL A 244 1.27 -20.17 5.20
CA VAL A 244 0.07 -19.69 4.48
C VAL A 244 -0.79 -18.81 5.40
N VAL A 245 -0.85 -19.15 6.69
CA VAL A 245 -1.49 -18.31 7.72
C VAL A 245 -0.80 -16.95 7.84
N ALA A 246 0.54 -16.93 7.85
CA ALA A 246 1.29 -15.69 7.94
C ALA A 246 1.14 -14.82 6.69
N ASP A 247 1.26 -15.39 5.49
CA ASP A 247 1.07 -14.67 4.23
C ASP A 247 -0.32 -14.04 4.15
N SER A 248 -1.37 -14.80 4.54
CA SER A 248 -2.76 -14.29 4.56
C SER A 248 -2.97 -13.16 5.56
N ALA A 249 -2.41 -13.29 6.76
CA ALA A 249 -2.50 -12.25 7.78
C ALA A 249 -1.74 -10.97 7.37
N VAL A 250 -0.54 -11.11 6.79
CA VAL A 250 0.27 -10.00 6.28
C VAL A 250 -0.40 -9.31 5.10
N ALA A 251 -0.96 -10.07 4.15
CA ALA A 251 -1.72 -9.51 3.03
C ALA A 251 -2.96 -8.73 3.53
N ALA A 252 -3.71 -9.30 4.47
CA ALA A 252 -4.88 -8.66 5.06
C ALA A 252 -4.52 -7.39 5.83
N ALA A 253 -3.42 -7.40 6.59
CA ALA A 253 -2.93 -6.24 7.34
C ALA A 253 -2.37 -5.15 6.41
N THR A 254 -1.60 -5.52 5.39
CA THR A 254 -1.07 -4.60 4.38
C THR A 254 -2.20 -3.88 3.65
N TRP A 255 -3.26 -4.61 3.28
CA TRP A 255 -4.42 -4.01 2.63
C TRP A 255 -5.07 -2.93 3.49
N VAL A 256 -5.41 -3.24 4.75
CA VAL A 256 -6.07 -2.26 5.64
C VAL A 256 -5.16 -1.10 6.03
N VAL A 257 -3.84 -1.28 6.00
CA VAL A 257 -2.87 -0.20 6.23
C VAL A 257 -2.72 0.70 4.99
N ARG A 258 -2.76 0.13 3.78
CA ARG A 258 -2.64 0.90 2.52
C ARG A 258 -3.94 1.56 2.08
N ASP A 259 -5.09 1.07 2.53
CA ASP A 259 -6.37 1.72 2.24
C ASP A 259 -6.37 3.19 2.70
N ARG A 260 -6.97 4.09 1.91
CA ARG A 260 -6.94 5.54 2.20
C ARG A 260 -7.64 5.86 3.52
N LEU A 261 -8.67 5.08 3.85
CA LEU A 261 -9.38 5.13 5.11
C LEU A 261 -8.86 3.99 5.98
N LEU A 262 -7.97 4.28 6.94
CA LEU A 262 -7.49 3.23 7.85
C LEU A 262 -8.67 2.59 8.58
N ASP A 263 -8.95 1.33 8.28
CA ASP A 263 -10.04 0.59 8.92
C ASP A 263 -9.77 0.49 10.45
N ALA A 264 -10.81 0.62 11.26
CA ALA A 264 -10.73 0.38 12.71
C ALA A 264 -10.17 -1.01 13.08
N GLN A 265 -10.22 -1.97 12.16
CA GLN A 265 -9.63 -3.31 12.29
C GLN A 265 -8.11 -3.34 12.09
N ALA A 266 -7.49 -2.30 11.52
CA ALA A 266 -6.06 -2.25 11.24
C ALA A 266 -5.17 -2.69 12.41
N PRO A 267 -5.30 -2.18 13.65
CA PRO A 267 -4.49 -2.64 14.79
C PRO A 267 -4.59 -4.14 15.07
N ALA A 268 -5.80 -4.71 14.94
CA ALA A 268 -6.01 -6.12 15.20
C ALA A 268 -5.39 -7.00 14.10
N LYS A 269 -5.52 -6.58 12.82
CA LYS A 269 -4.90 -7.27 11.69
C LYS A 269 -3.37 -7.19 11.73
N VAL A 270 -2.81 -6.02 12.07
CA VAL A 270 -1.35 -5.82 12.23
C VAL A 270 -0.81 -6.75 13.32
N ARG A 271 -1.39 -6.77 14.53
CA ARG A 271 -0.93 -7.67 15.62
C ARG A 271 -1.01 -9.14 15.23
N ARG A 272 -2.05 -9.52 14.48
CA ARG A 272 -2.19 -10.89 13.97
C ARG A 272 -1.10 -11.23 12.95
N ALA A 273 -0.81 -10.33 12.02
CA ALA A 273 0.25 -10.49 11.04
C ALA A 273 1.61 -10.64 11.73
N GLU A 274 1.92 -9.80 12.71
CA GLU A 274 3.15 -9.89 13.51
C GLU A 274 3.27 -11.24 14.23
N ALA A 275 2.23 -11.66 14.95
CA ALA A 275 2.23 -12.94 15.66
C ALA A 275 2.28 -14.16 14.72
N ALA A 276 1.73 -14.06 13.51
CA ALA A 276 1.79 -15.12 12.52
C ALA A 276 3.17 -15.19 11.85
N ALA A 277 3.76 -14.05 11.51
CA ALA A 277 5.09 -13.97 10.93
C ALA A 277 6.18 -14.43 11.90
N GLU A 278 6.09 -14.08 13.18
CA GLU A 278 7.03 -14.52 14.22
C GLU A 278 7.13 -16.04 14.30
N LYS A 279 6.02 -16.77 14.08
CA LYS A 279 6.03 -18.25 14.07
C LYS A 279 6.85 -18.84 12.92
N VAL A 280 7.01 -18.11 11.83
CA VAL A 280 7.81 -18.53 10.68
C VAL A 280 9.24 -17.98 10.77
N SER A 281 9.39 -16.73 11.23
CA SER A 281 10.68 -16.04 11.41
C SER A 281 11.56 -16.06 10.15
N GLN A 282 10.98 -15.73 8.99
CA GLN A 282 11.70 -15.66 7.71
C GLN A 282 12.04 -14.20 7.36
N PRO A 283 13.28 -13.88 6.92
CA PRO A 283 13.70 -12.48 6.71
C PRO A 283 12.86 -11.66 5.74
N ASP A 284 12.31 -12.25 4.68
CA ASP A 284 11.46 -11.53 3.73
C ASP A 284 10.03 -11.31 4.24
N LEU A 285 9.53 -12.19 5.12
CA LEU A 285 8.25 -12.01 5.80
C LEU A 285 8.35 -10.89 6.84
N ASP A 286 9.48 -10.83 7.56
CA ASP A 286 9.81 -9.70 8.42
C ASP A 286 9.95 -8.40 7.60
N ALA A 287 10.48 -8.48 6.38
CA ALA A 287 10.52 -7.34 5.46
C ALA A 287 9.13 -6.87 5.02
N ASP A 288 8.19 -7.79 4.75
CA ASP A 288 6.80 -7.43 4.45
C ASP A 288 6.14 -6.71 5.65
N LEU A 289 6.41 -7.15 6.89
CA LEU A 289 5.99 -6.42 8.09
C LEU A 289 6.67 -5.05 8.22
N ASP A 290 7.95 -4.95 7.89
CA ASP A 290 8.69 -3.69 7.95
C ASP A 290 8.16 -2.69 6.90
N MET A 291 7.76 -3.13 5.69
CA MET A 291 7.05 -2.28 4.72
C MET A 291 5.73 -1.75 5.29
N MET A 292 4.97 -2.59 5.98
CA MET A 292 3.73 -2.18 6.64
C MET A 292 3.99 -1.18 7.78
N ARG A 293 5.05 -1.39 8.58
CA ARG A 293 5.50 -0.43 9.62
C ARG A 293 5.94 0.89 9.01
N ALA A 294 6.61 0.86 7.86
CA ALA A 294 7.02 2.06 7.14
C ALA A 294 5.80 2.89 6.70
N GLU A 295 4.77 2.26 6.15
CA GLU A 295 3.54 2.94 5.73
C GLU A 295 2.80 3.55 6.93
N LEU A 296 2.69 2.82 8.05
CA LEU A 296 2.14 3.36 9.30
C LEU A 296 2.94 4.56 9.82
N ALA A 297 4.28 4.49 9.76
CA ALA A 297 5.15 5.59 10.15
C ALA A 297 4.98 6.81 9.23
N ALA A 298 4.94 6.62 7.91
CA ALA A 298 4.74 7.68 6.93
C ALA A 298 3.37 8.38 7.10
N ARG A 299 2.31 7.61 7.40
CA ARG A 299 0.98 8.17 7.72
C ARG A 299 0.96 8.96 9.02
N ALA A 300 1.79 8.57 9.99
CA ALA A 300 2.04 9.31 11.22
C ALA A 300 3.01 10.49 11.03
N ASP A 301 3.47 10.79 9.80
CA ASP A 301 4.47 11.82 9.47
C ASP A 301 5.82 11.61 10.19
N ARG A 302 6.14 10.35 10.51
CA ARG A 302 7.43 9.90 11.05
C ARG A 302 8.31 9.38 9.93
N LEU A 303 8.72 10.28 9.03
CA LEU A 303 9.42 9.89 7.80
C LEU A 303 10.80 9.25 8.05
N ASP A 304 11.50 9.64 9.12
CA ASP A 304 12.76 8.99 9.50
C ASP A 304 12.58 7.51 9.88
N ASP A 305 11.52 7.20 10.62
CA ASP A 305 11.13 5.82 10.94
C ASP A 305 10.75 5.07 9.66
N ALA A 306 9.96 5.70 8.77
CA ALA A 306 9.53 5.08 7.52
C ALA A 306 10.71 4.73 6.59
N ILE A 307 11.72 5.62 6.51
CA ILE A 307 12.97 5.37 5.79
C ILE A 307 13.74 4.20 6.42
N THR A 308 13.86 4.20 7.75
CA THR A 308 14.56 3.13 8.48
C THR A 308 13.90 1.77 8.23
N TRP A 309 12.57 1.70 8.30
CA TRP A 309 11.80 0.48 8.07
C TRP A 309 11.88 -0.01 6.61
N THR A 310 11.80 0.89 5.62
CA THR A 310 11.98 0.50 4.20
C THR A 310 13.39 0.00 3.89
N GLU A 311 14.42 0.59 4.49
CA GLU A 311 15.80 0.10 4.34
C GLU A 311 16.00 -1.26 5.01
N LYS A 312 15.37 -1.49 6.17
CA LYS A 312 15.35 -2.80 6.83
C LYS A 312 14.63 -3.84 5.97
N ALA A 313 13.49 -3.47 5.39
CA ALA A 313 12.76 -4.33 4.46
C ALA A 313 13.60 -4.70 3.23
N ALA A 314 14.27 -3.72 2.59
CA ALA A 314 15.15 -3.98 1.46
C ALA A 314 16.23 -5.02 1.80
N LYS A 315 16.86 -4.92 2.99
CA LYS A 315 17.85 -5.91 3.47
C LYS A 315 17.23 -7.30 3.69
N GLY A 316 16.02 -7.36 4.26
CA GLY A 316 15.31 -8.64 4.47
C GLY A 316 14.93 -9.33 3.17
N TYR A 317 14.48 -8.57 2.16
CA TYR A 317 14.25 -9.10 0.81
C TYR A 317 15.56 -9.56 0.14
N ALA A 318 16.64 -8.78 0.26
CA ALA A 318 17.96 -9.14 -0.29
C ALA A 318 18.49 -10.46 0.30
N ALA A 319 18.30 -10.68 1.61
CA ALA A 319 18.69 -11.92 2.30
C ALA A 319 17.98 -13.18 1.78
N ARG A 320 16.91 -13.03 1.01
CA ARG A 320 16.14 -14.10 0.36
C ARG A 320 16.19 -14.02 -1.16
N HIS A 321 17.11 -13.24 -1.72
CA HIS A 321 17.26 -13.03 -3.16
C HIS A 321 15.99 -12.48 -3.85
N ARG A 322 15.09 -11.82 -3.11
CA ARG A 322 13.88 -11.16 -3.64
C ARG A 322 14.23 -9.80 -4.24
N THR A 323 15.00 -9.83 -5.33
CA THR A 323 15.59 -8.64 -5.97
C THR A 323 14.55 -7.59 -6.35
N ARG A 324 13.38 -8.01 -6.85
CA ARG A 324 12.32 -7.07 -7.25
C ARG A 324 11.81 -6.29 -6.04
N MET A 325 11.48 -7.00 -4.96
CA MET A 325 10.98 -6.39 -3.73
C MET A 325 12.02 -5.54 -3.01
N GLU A 326 13.30 -5.94 -3.06
CA GLU A 326 14.40 -5.11 -2.57
C GLU A 326 14.44 -3.75 -3.30
N ILE A 327 14.38 -3.77 -4.64
CA ILE A 327 14.37 -2.54 -5.46
C ILE A 327 13.11 -1.74 -5.18
N THR A 328 11.93 -2.36 -5.11
CA THR A 328 10.67 -1.67 -4.77
C THR A 328 10.73 -1.01 -3.39
N ALA A 329 11.26 -1.68 -2.37
CA ALA A 329 11.47 -1.10 -1.04
C ALA A 329 12.45 0.08 -1.10
N SER A 330 13.51 -0.03 -1.89
CA SER A 330 14.49 1.05 -2.11
C SER A 330 13.88 2.27 -2.81
N VAL A 331 13.07 2.07 -3.84
CA VAL A 331 12.30 3.14 -4.52
C VAL A 331 11.32 3.80 -3.55
N THR A 332 10.65 3.00 -2.72
CA THR A 332 9.73 3.52 -1.68
C THR A 332 10.47 4.38 -0.66
N SER A 333 11.66 3.94 -0.22
CA SER A 333 12.54 4.70 0.68
C SER A 333 12.93 6.06 0.08
N LEU A 334 13.24 6.12 -1.23
CA LEU A 334 13.50 7.38 -1.93
C LEU A 334 12.28 8.29 -1.94
N GLY A 335 11.08 7.75 -2.16
CA GLY A 335 9.84 8.51 -2.04
C GLY A 335 9.64 9.14 -0.66
N TYR A 336 9.94 8.41 0.42
CA TYR A 336 9.87 8.97 1.78
C TYR A 336 10.97 10.02 2.04
N ARG A 337 12.15 9.89 1.43
CA ARG A 337 13.22 10.90 1.49
C ARG A 337 12.86 12.18 0.75
N GLU A 338 12.24 12.07 -0.42
CA GLU A 338 11.69 13.21 -1.17
C GLU A 338 10.62 13.94 -0.34
N LEU A 339 9.69 13.19 0.27
CA LEU A 339 8.67 13.75 1.16
C LEU A 339 9.26 14.41 2.41
N ARG A 340 10.40 13.92 2.90
CA ARG A 340 11.14 14.52 4.03
C ARG A 340 11.79 15.85 3.63
N GLY A 341 12.14 15.99 2.35
CA GLY A 341 12.55 17.27 1.76
C GLY A 341 13.86 17.84 2.31
N ARG A 342 14.81 17.02 2.76
CA ARG A 342 16.16 17.52 3.10
C ARG A 342 16.98 17.72 1.83
N ASP A 343 17.84 18.72 1.80
CA ASP A 343 18.67 19.03 0.64
C ASP A 343 19.52 17.82 0.21
N GLU A 344 20.11 17.08 1.17
CA GLU A 344 20.90 15.89 0.86
C GLU A 344 20.07 14.74 0.26
N ASP A 345 18.78 14.64 0.62
CA ASP A 345 17.88 13.65 0.06
C ASP A 345 17.56 14.00 -1.39
N LEU A 346 17.14 15.24 -1.64
CA LEU A 346 16.73 15.72 -2.95
C LEU A 346 17.90 15.72 -3.95
N ALA A 347 19.11 16.10 -3.51
CA ALA A 347 20.30 16.07 -4.35
C ALA A 347 20.72 14.65 -4.75
N ALA A 348 20.44 13.64 -3.92
CA ALA A 348 20.80 12.25 -4.16
C ALA A 348 19.74 11.45 -4.94
N THR A 349 18.49 11.95 -5.04
CA THR A 349 17.37 11.23 -5.65
C THR A 349 17.69 10.72 -7.06
N ARG A 350 18.10 11.61 -7.97
CA ARG A 350 18.29 11.26 -9.39
C ARG A 350 19.32 10.16 -9.59
N SER A 351 20.50 10.29 -8.97
CA SER A 351 21.57 9.29 -9.12
C SER A 351 21.18 7.94 -8.53
N ARG A 352 20.44 7.92 -7.41
CA ARG A 352 19.93 6.68 -6.81
C ARG A 352 18.84 6.03 -7.68
N LEU A 353 17.90 6.80 -8.23
CA LEU A 353 16.90 6.29 -9.17
C LEU A 353 17.56 5.69 -10.43
N THR A 354 18.56 6.36 -11.00
CA THR A 354 19.32 5.81 -12.14
C THR A 354 20.00 4.50 -11.79
N ALA A 355 20.67 4.41 -10.64
CA ALA A 355 21.30 3.16 -10.21
C ALA A 355 20.28 2.01 -10.01
N LEU A 356 19.11 2.31 -9.44
CA LEU A 356 18.04 1.33 -9.28
C LEU A 356 17.43 0.92 -10.63
N ARG A 357 17.29 1.86 -11.57
CA ARG A 357 16.84 1.61 -12.94
C ARG A 357 17.79 0.64 -13.65
N ASP A 358 19.09 0.91 -13.62
CA ASP A 358 20.09 0.08 -14.30
C ASP A 358 20.19 -1.31 -13.68
N ARG A 359 20.14 -1.40 -12.35
CA ARG A 359 20.06 -2.69 -11.64
C ARG A 359 18.80 -3.47 -12.01
N SER A 360 17.65 -2.80 -12.06
CA SER A 360 16.37 -3.41 -12.45
C SER A 360 16.40 -3.91 -13.90
N ALA A 361 16.94 -3.10 -14.83
CA ALA A 361 17.09 -3.47 -16.22
C ALA A 361 18.06 -4.64 -16.41
N ALA A 362 19.15 -4.72 -15.62
CA ALA A 362 20.07 -5.85 -15.63
C ALA A 362 19.41 -7.14 -15.10
N ALA A 363 18.54 -7.04 -14.08
CA ALA A 363 17.88 -8.19 -13.48
C ALA A 363 16.67 -8.71 -14.26
N PHE A 364 15.87 -7.80 -14.85
CA PHE A 364 14.56 -8.14 -15.42
C PHE A 364 14.38 -7.75 -16.89
N GLY A 365 15.33 -7.01 -17.47
CA GLY A 365 15.25 -6.46 -18.82
C GLY A 365 14.68 -5.04 -18.85
N SER A 366 15.02 -4.28 -19.89
CA SER A 366 14.63 -2.85 -20.03
C SER A 366 13.12 -2.63 -20.20
N ALA A 367 12.38 -3.63 -20.70
CA ALA A 367 10.94 -3.56 -20.88
C ALA A 367 10.14 -3.90 -19.60
N ASP A 368 10.83 -4.28 -18.51
CA ASP A 368 10.18 -4.66 -17.26
C ASP A 368 9.38 -3.50 -16.64
N ARG A 369 8.25 -3.83 -16.01
CA ARG A 369 7.37 -2.83 -15.38
C ARG A 369 8.09 -1.98 -14.34
N LEU A 370 8.99 -2.57 -13.55
CA LEU A 370 9.72 -1.86 -12.51
C LEU A 370 10.72 -0.87 -13.11
N VAL A 371 11.33 -1.18 -14.26
CA VAL A 371 12.19 -0.23 -14.98
C VAL A 371 11.35 0.97 -15.42
N ARG A 372 10.19 0.74 -16.06
CA ARG A 372 9.27 1.80 -16.47
C ARG A 372 8.78 2.66 -15.30
N GLU A 373 8.46 2.04 -14.16
CA GLU A 373 8.05 2.76 -12.94
C GLU A 373 9.16 3.70 -12.46
N ILE A 374 10.40 3.23 -12.44
CA ILE A 374 11.57 4.06 -12.06
C ILE A 374 11.82 5.16 -13.09
N GLU A 375 11.66 4.88 -14.39
CA GLU A 375 11.76 5.88 -15.46
C GLU A 375 10.66 6.95 -15.35
N GLY A 376 9.44 6.57 -14.96
CA GLY A 376 8.36 7.51 -14.65
C GLY A 376 8.72 8.42 -13.49
N ARG A 377 9.31 7.86 -12.41
CA ARG A 377 9.82 8.65 -11.28
C ARG A 377 10.96 9.59 -11.68
N LEU A 378 11.86 9.17 -12.57
CA LEU A 378 12.90 10.05 -13.14
C LEU A 378 12.28 11.20 -13.95
N ALA A 379 11.18 10.97 -14.66
CA ALA A 379 10.46 12.04 -15.36
C ALA A 379 9.80 13.01 -14.37
N TYR A 380 9.16 12.52 -13.30
CA TYR A 380 8.64 13.39 -12.24
C TYR A 380 9.73 14.16 -11.49
N ASP A 381 10.91 13.56 -11.28
CA ASP A 381 12.11 14.21 -10.74
C ASP A 381 12.57 15.38 -11.64
N GLU A 382 12.55 15.20 -12.96
CA GLU A 382 12.82 16.28 -13.93
C GLU A 382 11.76 17.38 -13.89
N MET A 383 10.49 16.99 -13.86
CA MET A 383 9.38 17.94 -13.71
C MET A 383 9.55 18.78 -12.45
N ALA A 384 9.91 18.16 -11.32
CA ALA A 384 10.17 18.85 -10.05
C ALA A 384 11.35 19.84 -10.09
N ASN A 385 12.27 19.71 -11.05
CA ASN A 385 13.35 20.68 -11.31
C ASN A 385 12.96 21.80 -12.29
N GLY A 386 11.71 21.84 -12.76
CA GLY A 386 11.24 22.81 -13.74
C GLY A 386 11.38 22.36 -15.20
N GLU A 387 11.85 21.14 -15.47
CA GLU A 387 12.01 20.58 -16.83
C GLU A 387 10.70 19.96 -17.35
N VAL A 388 9.59 20.71 -17.26
CA VAL A 388 8.22 20.22 -17.49
C VAL A 388 8.06 19.58 -18.88
N ALA A 389 8.56 20.22 -19.93
CA ALA A 389 8.42 19.70 -21.30
C ALA A 389 9.16 18.37 -21.53
N SER A 390 10.38 18.25 -21.00
CA SER A 390 11.17 17.02 -21.13
C SER A 390 10.54 15.88 -20.35
N ALA A 391 10.11 16.15 -19.12
CA ALA A 391 9.40 15.21 -18.28
C ALA A 391 8.10 14.73 -18.94
N HIS A 392 7.30 15.65 -19.48
CA HIS A 392 6.05 15.34 -20.19
C HIS A 392 6.30 14.40 -21.37
N ALA A 393 7.30 14.69 -22.21
CA ALA A 393 7.65 13.85 -23.35
C ALA A 393 8.10 12.43 -22.92
N LYS A 394 8.78 12.30 -21.78
CA LYS A 394 9.16 11.00 -21.22
C LYS A 394 7.97 10.23 -20.68
N LEU A 395 7.08 10.88 -19.93
CA LEU A 395 5.83 10.26 -19.46
C LEU A 395 4.97 9.82 -20.65
N GLU A 396 4.94 10.61 -21.72
CA GLU A 396 4.25 10.25 -22.96
C GLU A 396 4.85 8.99 -23.61
N ALA A 397 6.18 8.92 -23.72
CA ALA A 397 6.87 7.75 -24.26
C ALA A 397 6.71 6.50 -23.39
N LEU A 398 6.54 6.69 -22.07
CA LEU A 398 6.28 5.64 -21.11
C LEU A 398 4.82 5.22 -21.06
N ARG A 399 3.89 5.95 -21.67
CA ARG A 399 2.45 5.71 -21.52
C ARG A 399 2.05 4.31 -21.97
N ASP A 400 1.26 3.66 -21.14
CA ASP A 400 0.78 2.31 -21.38
C ASP A 400 -0.60 2.15 -20.73
N PRO A 401 -1.69 2.34 -21.50
CA PRO A 401 -3.03 2.36 -20.94
C PRO A 401 -3.35 1.10 -20.13
N ALA A 402 -3.63 1.27 -18.85
CA ALA A 402 -4.12 0.21 -17.97
C ALA A 402 -5.61 -0.06 -18.23
N PRO A 403 -6.11 -1.28 -18.00
CA PRO A 403 -7.55 -1.54 -18.00
C PRO A 403 -8.30 -0.58 -17.06
N ILE A 404 -9.42 -0.02 -17.52
CA ILE A 404 -10.25 0.88 -16.72
C ILE A 404 -11.30 0.05 -15.98
N GLU A 405 -11.44 0.28 -14.68
CA GLU A 405 -12.54 -0.28 -13.90
C GLU A 405 -13.85 0.41 -14.31
N LYS A 406 -14.86 -0.37 -14.71
CA LYS A 406 -16.19 0.13 -15.16
C LYS A 406 -16.06 1.16 -16.29
N PRO A 407 -15.51 0.76 -17.46
CA PRO A 407 -15.33 1.67 -18.56
C PRO A 407 -16.69 2.14 -19.08
N VAL A 408 -16.83 3.44 -19.33
CA VAL A 408 -17.94 4.02 -20.07
C VAL A 408 -17.45 4.53 -21.41
N LYS A 409 -18.27 4.37 -22.44
CA LYS A 409 -18.04 5.00 -23.73
C LYS A 409 -18.52 6.45 -23.65
N VAL A 410 -17.65 7.37 -24.04
CA VAL A 410 -17.98 8.79 -24.14
C VAL A 410 -18.00 9.19 -25.61
N THR A 411 -19.08 9.82 -26.04
CA THR A 411 -19.13 10.54 -27.31
C THR A 411 -19.23 12.03 -27.04
N GLY A 412 -18.84 12.87 -27.99
CA GLY A 412 -18.96 14.30 -27.77
C GLY A 412 -18.56 15.12 -28.96
N ARG A 413 -18.60 16.44 -28.78
CA ARG A 413 -18.14 17.42 -29.75
C ARG A 413 -17.28 18.49 -29.07
N VAL A 414 -16.22 18.91 -29.75
CA VAL A 414 -15.48 20.11 -29.37
C VAL A 414 -15.93 21.26 -30.28
N VAL A 415 -16.22 22.40 -29.66
CA VAL A 415 -16.67 23.61 -30.35
C VAL A 415 -15.82 24.83 -29.95
N ASP A 416 -15.80 25.85 -30.78
CA ASP A 416 -15.24 27.17 -30.46
C ASP A 416 -16.22 28.00 -29.60
N GLU A 417 -15.84 29.24 -29.26
CA GLU A 417 -16.68 30.16 -28.47
C GLU A 417 -18.01 30.55 -29.15
N HIS A 418 -18.12 30.35 -30.47
CA HIS A 418 -19.33 30.63 -31.25
C HIS A 418 -20.18 29.36 -31.47
N GLY A 419 -19.75 28.20 -30.97
CA GLY A 419 -20.43 26.93 -31.15
C GLY A 419 -20.10 26.22 -32.46
N ASN A 420 -19.13 26.70 -33.25
CA ASN A 420 -18.69 26.02 -34.46
C ASN A 420 -17.85 24.78 -34.10
N PRO A 421 -17.99 23.67 -34.83
CA PRO A 421 -17.17 22.48 -34.59
C PRO A 421 -15.68 22.76 -34.80
N VAL A 422 -14.83 22.21 -33.93
CA VAL A 422 -13.37 22.34 -34.02
C VAL A 422 -12.74 20.99 -34.35
N ALA A 423 -12.13 20.91 -35.53
CA ALA A 423 -11.38 19.73 -35.98
C ALA A 423 -9.95 19.68 -35.42
N GLY A 424 -9.42 18.48 -35.22
CA GLY A 424 -8.03 18.27 -34.79
C GLY A 424 -7.74 18.58 -33.32
N ALA A 425 -8.75 18.89 -32.51
CA ALA A 425 -8.58 19.10 -31.08
C ALA A 425 -8.24 17.79 -30.38
N PHE A 426 -7.24 17.84 -29.50
CA PHE A 426 -6.90 16.76 -28.58
C PHE A 426 -7.93 16.70 -27.45
N VAL A 427 -8.48 15.51 -27.19
CA VAL A 427 -9.42 15.27 -26.09
C VAL A 427 -8.85 14.18 -25.21
N ALA A 428 -8.79 14.42 -23.89
CA ALA A 428 -8.32 13.46 -22.91
C ALA A 428 -9.32 13.29 -21.78
N GLY A 429 -9.50 12.06 -21.32
CA GLY A 429 -10.27 11.74 -20.11
C GLY A 429 -9.49 10.80 -19.17
N SER A 430 -9.57 11.06 -17.86
CA SER A 430 -8.94 10.25 -16.81
C SER A 430 -9.62 10.49 -15.46
N ASN A 431 -9.47 9.57 -14.50
CA ASN A 431 -9.89 9.73 -13.11
C ASN A 431 -8.81 10.34 -12.20
N ASP A 432 -7.58 10.45 -12.68
CA ASP A 432 -6.48 11.16 -12.01
C ASP A 432 -5.94 12.23 -12.96
N ALA A 433 -6.68 13.33 -13.05
CA ALA A 433 -6.55 14.28 -14.12
C ALA A 433 -5.91 15.59 -13.67
N TYR A 434 -4.77 15.91 -14.25
CA TYR A 434 -4.09 17.17 -14.03
C TYR A 434 -3.47 17.66 -15.33
N GLY A 435 -3.52 18.97 -15.56
CA GLY A 435 -2.84 19.61 -16.69
C GLY A 435 -1.49 20.20 -16.28
N ASP A 436 -0.63 20.43 -17.27
CA ASP A 436 0.60 21.20 -17.12
C ASP A 436 0.72 22.25 -18.24
N SER A 437 1.88 22.87 -18.38
CA SER A 437 2.12 23.87 -19.44
C SER A 437 2.14 23.27 -20.84
N VAL A 438 2.33 21.95 -20.98
CA VAL A 438 2.40 21.25 -22.27
C VAL A 438 1.02 20.80 -22.72
N SER A 439 0.24 20.20 -21.82
CA SER A 439 -1.04 19.55 -22.16
C SER A 439 -2.12 19.80 -21.10
N VAL A 440 -3.39 19.63 -21.51
CA VAL A 440 -4.54 19.51 -20.59
C VAL A 440 -4.49 18.24 -19.74
N MET A 441 -3.63 17.28 -20.05
CA MET A 441 -3.45 16.06 -19.28
C MET A 441 -1.98 15.65 -19.23
N VAL A 442 -1.45 15.47 -18.02
CA VAL A 442 -0.15 14.82 -17.84
C VAL A 442 -0.33 13.32 -18.08
N PRO A 443 0.49 12.71 -18.96
CA PRO A 443 0.32 11.32 -19.35
C PRO A 443 0.31 10.38 -18.15
N ASN A 444 -0.70 9.52 -18.09
CA ASN A 444 -0.83 8.46 -17.10
C ASN A 444 -1.53 7.23 -17.69
N ASP A 445 -1.47 6.12 -16.96
CA ASP A 445 -1.99 4.83 -17.46
C ASP A 445 -3.53 4.78 -17.53
N ASN A 446 -4.23 5.66 -16.80
CA ASN A 446 -5.71 5.73 -16.84
C ASN A 446 -6.24 6.69 -17.92
N GLU A 447 -5.35 7.41 -18.60
CA GLU A 447 -5.73 8.38 -19.61
C GLU A 447 -6.24 7.72 -20.89
N ARG A 448 -7.27 8.33 -21.48
CA ARG A 448 -7.86 7.93 -22.75
C ARG A 448 -7.98 9.14 -23.65
N ARG A 449 -7.64 8.95 -24.94
CA ARG A 449 -7.45 10.06 -25.87
C ARG A 449 -8.21 9.89 -27.17
N ALA A 450 -8.62 11.02 -27.73
CA ALA A 450 -9.15 11.12 -29.08
C ALA A 450 -8.68 12.41 -29.72
N THR A 451 -8.73 12.45 -31.04
CA THR A 451 -8.61 13.68 -31.84
C THR A 451 -9.95 13.93 -32.51
N THR A 452 -10.43 15.16 -32.48
CA THR A 452 -11.73 15.48 -33.09
C THR A 452 -11.70 15.39 -34.61
N ALA A 453 -12.79 14.87 -35.18
CA ALA A 453 -13.03 14.83 -36.61
C ALA A 453 -13.37 16.23 -37.17
N ALA A 454 -13.58 16.32 -38.48
CA ALA A 454 -13.88 17.57 -39.18
C ALA A 454 -15.14 18.29 -38.64
N ASP A 455 -16.12 17.54 -38.16
CA ASP A 455 -17.36 18.06 -37.55
C ASP A 455 -17.24 18.24 -36.03
N GLY A 456 -16.01 18.25 -35.51
CA GLY A 456 -15.67 18.42 -34.11
C GLY A 456 -15.99 17.21 -33.23
N THR A 457 -16.52 16.12 -33.80
CA THR A 457 -16.92 14.95 -32.98
C THR A 457 -15.72 14.13 -32.54
N PHE A 458 -15.86 13.44 -31.42
CA PHE A 458 -14.88 12.48 -30.92
C PHE A 458 -15.57 11.31 -30.22
N VAL A 459 -14.82 10.21 -30.06
CA VAL A 459 -15.24 9.03 -29.30
C VAL A 459 -14.08 8.57 -28.42
N LEU A 460 -14.33 8.42 -27.13
CA LEU A 460 -13.46 7.68 -26.23
C LEU A 460 -14.15 6.34 -25.91
N PRO A 461 -13.61 5.19 -26.37
CA PRO A 461 -14.31 3.90 -26.30
C PRO A 461 -14.48 3.39 -24.87
N GLU A 462 -13.54 3.73 -24.00
CA GLU A 462 -13.51 3.38 -22.59
C GLU A 462 -12.88 4.54 -21.84
N VAL A 463 -13.56 5.06 -20.81
CA VAL A 463 -13.03 6.02 -19.85
C VAL A 463 -13.65 5.72 -18.49
N SER A 464 -13.00 6.11 -17.38
CA SER A 464 -13.56 5.89 -16.05
C SER A 464 -14.78 6.78 -15.82
N SER A 465 -15.88 6.20 -15.31
CA SER A 465 -17.13 6.95 -15.07
C SER A 465 -17.05 8.05 -13.99
N ASP A 466 -16.01 8.03 -13.17
CA ASP A 466 -15.77 8.96 -12.06
C ASP A 466 -14.71 10.03 -12.37
N GLY A 467 -14.22 10.07 -13.61
CA GLY A 467 -13.18 11.01 -14.01
C GLY A 467 -13.68 12.31 -14.63
N VAL A 468 -12.75 13.01 -15.26
CA VAL A 468 -12.98 14.26 -15.97
C VAL A 468 -12.53 14.14 -17.42
N ILE A 469 -13.06 15.01 -18.27
CA ILE A 469 -12.70 15.11 -19.68
C ILE A 469 -12.39 16.56 -20.05
N VAL A 470 -11.34 16.77 -20.83
CA VAL A 470 -10.83 18.10 -21.19
C VAL A 470 -10.33 18.08 -22.64
N ALA A 471 -10.43 19.19 -23.35
CA ALA A 471 -9.95 19.34 -24.72
C ALA A 471 -8.93 20.48 -24.86
N GLN A 472 -8.03 20.34 -25.84
CA GLN A 472 -7.00 21.32 -26.21
C GLN A 472 -6.82 21.40 -27.73
N LEU A 473 -6.57 22.61 -28.24
CA LEU A 473 -6.01 22.83 -29.57
C LEU A 473 -5.06 24.04 -29.53
N GLY A 474 -3.75 23.80 -29.61
CA GLY A 474 -2.74 24.84 -29.41
C GLY A 474 -2.89 25.52 -28.04
N GLU A 475 -3.06 26.84 -28.04
CA GLU A 475 -3.26 27.68 -26.85
C GLU A 475 -4.71 27.71 -26.35
N LEU A 476 -5.63 27.03 -27.04
CA LEU A 476 -7.03 26.95 -26.62
C LEU A 476 -7.24 25.71 -25.75
N ARG A 477 -7.97 25.84 -24.64
CA ARG A 477 -8.36 24.72 -23.78
C ARG A 477 -9.83 24.85 -23.37
N SER A 478 -10.49 23.73 -23.14
CA SER A 478 -11.82 23.72 -22.51
C SER A 478 -11.71 23.81 -20.99
N SER A 479 -12.80 24.18 -20.32
CA SER A 479 -12.98 23.79 -18.92
C SER A 479 -13.04 22.26 -18.83
N ALA A 480 -12.58 21.71 -17.72
CA ALA A 480 -12.75 20.29 -17.44
C ALA A 480 -14.23 20.01 -17.14
N GLU A 481 -14.75 18.92 -17.68
CA GLU A 481 -16.11 18.48 -17.42
C GLU A 481 -16.08 17.10 -16.74
N LEU A 482 -17.10 16.78 -15.96
CA LEU A 482 -17.28 15.40 -15.50
C LEU A 482 -17.57 14.49 -16.68
N ILE A 483 -17.13 13.24 -16.59
CA ILE A 483 -17.41 12.24 -17.61
C ILE A 483 -18.91 11.94 -17.66
N ALA A 484 -19.48 12.02 -18.86
CA ALA A 484 -20.86 11.65 -19.19
C ALA A 484 -20.90 10.95 -20.55
N GLU A 485 -22.01 10.26 -20.87
CA GLU A 485 -22.15 9.53 -22.16
C GLU A 485 -22.02 10.44 -23.40
N SER A 486 -22.45 11.70 -23.25
CA SER A 486 -22.34 12.75 -24.24
C SER A 486 -21.88 14.05 -23.61
N VAL A 487 -20.84 14.69 -24.17
CA VAL A 487 -20.33 15.98 -23.69
C VAL A 487 -20.09 16.96 -24.84
N THR A 488 -20.24 18.25 -24.57
CA THR A 488 -19.79 19.33 -25.46
C THR A 488 -18.72 20.13 -24.76
N LEU A 489 -17.53 20.20 -25.35
CA LEU A 489 -16.38 20.91 -24.79
C LEU A 489 -16.13 22.19 -25.60
N THR A 490 -16.20 23.34 -24.94
CA THR A 490 -15.94 24.63 -25.60
C THR A 490 -14.50 25.06 -25.39
N LEU A 491 -13.74 25.18 -26.48
CA LEU A 491 -12.38 25.71 -26.44
C LEU A 491 -12.39 27.22 -26.27
N ARG A 492 -11.60 27.70 -25.30
CA ARG A 492 -11.42 29.13 -25.01
C ARG A 492 -9.95 29.49 -24.98
N PRO A 493 -9.59 30.75 -25.28
CA PRO A 493 -8.23 31.24 -25.08
C PRO A 493 -7.79 31.09 -23.63
N THR A 494 -6.54 30.64 -23.47
CA THR A 494 -5.89 30.56 -22.17
C THR A 494 -4.92 31.74 -21.96
N SER A 495 -4.25 31.73 -20.82
CA SER A 495 -3.24 32.70 -20.45
C SER A 495 -2.04 32.02 -19.82
N ARG A 496 -0.92 32.74 -19.88
CA ARG A 496 0.31 32.45 -19.15
C ARG A 496 0.31 33.20 -17.83
N ILE A 497 0.67 32.53 -16.74
CA ILE A 497 0.95 33.17 -15.46
C ILE A 497 2.44 33.05 -15.12
N GLU A 498 3.02 34.15 -14.65
CA GLU A 498 4.42 34.24 -14.23
C GLU A 498 4.46 34.81 -12.81
N GLY A 499 5.18 34.14 -11.93
CA GLY A 499 5.17 34.51 -10.53
C GLY A 499 6.35 33.99 -9.73
N LYS A 500 6.31 34.29 -8.44
CA LYS A 500 7.27 33.84 -7.45
C LYS A 500 6.55 33.42 -6.18
N VAL A 501 7.01 32.30 -5.62
CA VAL A 501 6.62 31.82 -4.29
C VAL A 501 7.70 32.19 -3.30
N GLU A 502 7.33 32.85 -2.21
CA GLU A 502 8.20 32.97 -1.05
C GLU A 502 8.18 31.64 -0.28
N LEU A 503 9.31 30.93 -0.31
CA LEU A 503 9.41 29.52 0.11
C LEU A 503 9.58 29.32 1.62
N HIS A 504 9.99 30.37 2.36
CA HIS A 504 10.27 30.31 3.80
C HIS A 504 11.18 29.13 4.21
N GLY A 505 12.23 28.88 3.42
CA GLY A 505 13.21 27.82 3.67
C GLY A 505 12.75 26.42 3.28
N GLN A 506 11.57 26.25 2.68
CA GLN A 506 11.21 24.98 2.05
C GLN A 506 11.96 24.83 0.71
N PRO A 507 12.43 23.62 0.35
CA PRO A 507 12.98 23.39 -0.98
C PRO A 507 11.90 23.63 -2.04
N ALA A 508 12.25 24.38 -3.09
CA ALA A 508 11.36 24.65 -4.22
C ALA A 508 10.74 23.37 -4.79
N ARG A 509 11.53 22.29 -4.81
CA ARG A 509 11.18 20.96 -5.33
C ARG A 509 10.05 20.26 -4.56
N SER A 510 9.81 20.64 -3.31
CA SER A 510 8.76 20.08 -2.47
C SER A 510 7.43 20.85 -2.60
N VAL A 511 7.44 21.96 -3.34
CA VAL A 511 6.30 22.86 -3.50
C VAL A 511 5.83 22.85 -4.96
N ILE A 512 4.53 22.67 -5.15
CA ILE A 512 3.90 22.83 -6.46
C ILE A 512 2.99 24.06 -6.44
N VAL A 513 2.80 24.68 -7.60
CA VAL A 513 1.76 25.68 -7.82
C VAL A 513 0.65 25.03 -8.62
N ALA A 514 -0.56 25.01 -8.05
CA ALA A 514 -1.76 24.50 -8.68
C ALA A 514 -2.72 25.65 -8.99
N VAL A 515 -3.38 25.61 -10.14
CA VAL A 515 -4.42 26.55 -10.55
C VAL A 515 -5.72 25.81 -10.77
N ARG A 516 -6.76 26.23 -10.05
CA ARG A 516 -8.11 25.71 -10.16
C ARG A 516 -9.05 26.77 -10.72
N ASP A 517 -9.81 26.41 -11.74
CA ASP A 517 -10.90 27.23 -12.25
C ASP A 517 -12.05 27.25 -11.24
N THR A 518 -12.49 28.43 -10.80
CA THR A 518 -13.57 28.57 -9.80
C THR A 518 -14.95 28.17 -10.30
N ARG A 519 -15.11 28.04 -11.62
CA ARG A 519 -16.35 27.54 -12.23
C ARG A 519 -16.50 26.03 -12.08
N LEU A 520 -15.39 25.31 -11.89
CA LEU A 520 -15.43 23.88 -11.67
C LEU A 520 -15.97 23.60 -10.28
N SER A 521 -16.91 22.65 -10.20
CA SER A 521 -17.24 22.06 -8.90
C SER A 521 -15.96 21.50 -8.29
N ILE A 522 -15.80 21.69 -6.99
CA ILE A 522 -14.71 21.12 -6.19
C ILE A 522 -14.60 19.59 -6.30
N THR A 523 -15.67 18.94 -6.76
CA THR A 523 -15.75 17.50 -6.98
C THR A 523 -15.21 17.08 -8.34
N VAL A 524 -14.86 18.04 -9.20
CA VAL A 524 -14.11 17.83 -10.43
C VAL A 524 -12.63 17.81 -10.01
N PRO A 525 -11.98 16.63 -9.94
CA PRO A 525 -10.59 16.52 -9.48
C PRO A 525 -9.62 16.96 -10.60
N TYR A 526 -9.72 18.21 -11.03
CA TYR A 526 -8.87 18.79 -12.05
C TYR A 526 -8.21 20.07 -11.57
N ALA A 527 -6.89 20.13 -11.74
CA ALA A 527 -6.10 21.34 -11.57
C ALA A 527 -4.98 21.34 -12.61
N MET A 528 -4.54 22.54 -12.99
CA MET A 528 -3.29 22.68 -13.71
C MET A 528 -2.16 22.90 -12.71
N TYR A 529 -1.02 22.27 -12.89
CA TYR A 529 0.11 22.49 -12.00
C TYR A 529 1.39 22.86 -12.75
N THR A 530 2.29 23.51 -12.01
CA THR A 530 3.67 23.73 -12.40
C THR A 530 4.55 23.58 -11.16
N THR A 531 5.84 23.43 -11.40
CA THR A 531 6.86 23.31 -10.37
C THR A 531 7.64 24.61 -10.26
N LEU A 532 8.46 24.71 -9.21
CA LEU A 532 9.23 25.91 -8.92
C LEU A 532 10.68 25.72 -9.34
N LYS A 533 11.28 26.79 -9.87
CA LYS A 533 12.73 26.90 -9.96
C LYS A 533 13.34 27.05 -8.55
N PRO A 534 14.65 26.79 -8.36
CA PRO A 534 15.30 26.92 -7.05
C PRO A 534 15.11 28.28 -6.35
N ASP A 535 14.90 29.36 -7.12
CA ASP A 535 14.65 30.71 -6.60
C ASP A 535 13.17 30.99 -6.27
N GLY A 536 12.30 29.98 -6.37
CA GLY A 536 10.87 30.07 -6.12
C GLY A 536 10.06 30.62 -7.30
N THR A 537 10.68 30.94 -8.44
CA THR A 537 9.96 31.44 -9.61
C THR A 537 9.25 30.30 -10.36
N PHE A 538 8.12 30.63 -10.98
CA PHE A 538 7.34 29.69 -11.77
C PHE A 538 6.73 30.33 -13.01
N VAL A 539 6.42 29.46 -13.96
CA VAL A 539 5.67 29.76 -15.17
C VAL A 539 4.64 28.65 -15.35
N LEU A 540 3.41 29.02 -15.69
CA LEU A 540 2.38 28.09 -16.10
C LEU A 540 1.62 28.66 -17.30
N ASP A 541 1.74 27.97 -18.43
CA ASP A 541 0.98 28.24 -19.65
C ASP A 541 -0.35 27.47 -19.63
N GLY A 542 -1.33 27.90 -20.44
CA GLY A 542 -2.59 27.17 -20.58
C GLY A 542 -3.65 27.46 -19.50
N VAL A 543 -3.45 28.45 -18.62
CA VAL A 543 -4.39 28.74 -17.54
C VAL A 543 -5.71 29.30 -18.10
N PRO A 544 -6.89 28.79 -17.70
CA PRO A 544 -8.17 29.34 -18.14
C PRO A 544 -8.34 30.81 -17.76
N ARG A 545 -8.86 31.62 -18.69
CA ARG A 545 -9.25 33.01 -18.41
C ARG A 545 -10.50 33.08 -17.52
N GLY A 546 -10.55 34.12 -16.70
CA GLY A 546 -11.61 34.35 -15.71
C GLY A 546 -11.08 34.27 -14.29
N LYS A 547 -11.97 33.95 -13.35
CA LYS A 547 -11.65 33.85 -11.92
C LYS A 547 -11.08 32.47 -11.61
N VAL A 548 -9.84 32.43 -11.12
CA VAL A 548 -9.15 31.20 -10.71
C VAL A 548 -8.66 31.31 -9.26
N VAL A 549 -8.37 30.16 -8.64
CA VAL A 549 -7.60 30.08 -7.41
C VAL A 549 -6.21 29.56 -7.76
N VAL A 550 -5.19 30.36 -7.47
CA VAL A 550 -3.77 29.95 -7.57
C VAL A 550 -3.32 29.54 -6.18
N GLN A 551 -2.89 28.30 -6.03
CA GLN A 551 -2.52 27.69 -4.75
C GLN A 551 -1.08 27.20 -4.78
N THR A 552 -0.35 27.43 -3.71
CA THR A 552 0.85 26.65 -3.39
C THR A 552 0.41 25.42 -2.60
N ALA A 553 0.94 24.25 -2.96
CA ALA A 553 0.75 23.04 -2.19
C ALA A 553 2.11 22.47 -1.80
N LEU A 554 2.27 22.25 -0.50
CA LEU A 554 3.39 21.52 0.09
C LEU A 554 2.86 20.16 0.52
N SER A 555 3.41 19.10 -0.08
CA SER A 555 3.15 17.74 0.39
C SER A 555 4.17 17.41 1.47
N ARG A 556 3.71 17.27 2.73
CA ARG A 556 4.54 16.76 3.83
C ARG A 556 4.06 15.38 4.24
N GLY A 557 4.93 14.41 4.05
CA GLY A 557 4.61 13.01 4.29
C GLY A 557 3.44 12.49 3.44
N ALA A 558 2.88 11.36 3.85
CA ALA A 558 1.88 10.66 3.04
C ALA A 558 0.47 11.29 3.09
N THR A 559 0.16 12.07 4.13
CA THR A 559 -1.22 12.47 4.45
C THR A 559 -1.43 13.96 4.72
N THR A 560 -0.36 14.75 4.87
CA THR A 560 -0.48 16.18 5.17
C THR A 560 -0.33 16.99 3.89
N ARG A 561 -1.35 17.79 3.60
CA ARG A 561 -1.28 18.81 2.55
C ARG A 561 -1.47 20.18 3.19
N VAL A 562 -0.49 21.04 3.02
CA VAL A 562 -0.66 22.47 3.29
C VAL A 562 -0.94 23.14 1.96
N VAL A 563 -2.07 23.81 1.89
CA VAL A 563 -2.47 24.58 0.72
C VAL A 563 -2.58 26.04 1.15
N THR A 564 -1.98 26.95 0.40
CA THR A 564 -2.18 28.41 0.56
C THR A 564 -2.59 28.98 -0.78
N GLY A 565 -3.68 29.73 -0.82
CA GLY A 565 -4.33 30.11 -2.09
C GLY A 565 -4.79 31.54 -2.14
N THR A 566 -4.67 32.13 -3.34
CA THR A 566 -5.12 33.49 -3.66
C THR A 566 -6.04 33.44 -4.88
N GLU A 567 -7.11 34.24 -4.86
CA GLU A 567 -7.94 34.43 -6.06
C GLU A 567 -7.24 35.37 -7.04
N LEU A 568 -7.23 34.98 -8.30
CA LEU A 568 -6.70 35.78 -9.39
C LEU A 568 -7.75 35.91 -10.48
N VAL A 569 -7.93 37.12 -11.01
CA VAL A 569 -8.72 37.35 -12.22
C VAL A 569 -7.75 37.43 -13.39
N ILE A 570 -7.91 36.50 -14.33
CA ILE A 570 -7.07 36.37 -15.52
C ILE A 570 -7.85 36.90 -16.73
N ASP A 571 -7.59 38.15 -17.09
CA ASP A 571 -8.27 38.88 -18.18
C ASP A 571 -7.36 39.18 -19.38
N LYS A 572 -6.06 38.88 -19.27
CA LYS A 572 -5.03 39.17 -20.27
C LYS A 572 -4.29 37.90 -20.69
N PRO A 573 -3.68 37.86 -21.89
CA PRO A 573 -2.90 36.70 -22.34
C PRO A 573 -1.72 36.33 -21.43
N VAL A 574 -1.11 37.31 -20.77
CA VAL A 574 -0.02 37.10 -19.81
C VAL A 574 -0.30 37.88 -18.53
N VAL A 575 -0.26 37.21 -17.39
CA VAL A 575 -0.35 37.80 -16.06
C VAL A 575 0.99 37.62 -15.36
N LYS A 576 1.69 38.72 -15.08
CA LYS A 576 3.03 38.72 -14.47
C LYS A 576 2.98 39.14 -13.02
N ASN A 577 4.08 38.91 -12.30
CA ASN A 577 4.29 39.31 -10.91
C ASN A 577 3.25 38.72 -9.95
N VAL A 578 2.78 37.50 -10.23
CA VAL A 578 1.95 36.75 -9.29
C VAL A 578 2.81 36.42 -8.07
N SER A 579 2.52 37.03 -6.94
CA SER A 579 3.23 36.77 -5.68
C SER A 579 2.41 35.83 -4.82
N LEU A 580 3.03 34.72 -4.43
CA LEU A 580 2.45 33.72 -3.54
C LEU A 580 3.38 33.56 -2.34
N GLU A 581 2.81 33.18 -1.20
CA GLU A 581 3.55 32.94 0.03
C GLU A 581 3.25 31.52 0.49
N LEU A 582 4.28 30.73 0.79
CA LEU A 582 4.09 29.46 1.47
C LEU A 582 4.06 29.71 2.98
N LYS A 583 2.86 29.93 3.51
CA LYS A 583 2.68 30.08 4.95
C LYS A 583 2.92 28.73 5.62
N SER A 584 4.10 28.58 6.20
CA SER A 584 4.43 27.48 7.09
C SER A 584 4.46 27.96 8.54
N SER A 585 3.97 27.12 9.45
CA SER A 585 4.05 27.35 10.88
C SER A 585 4.67 26.12 11.53
N LYS A 586 5.43 26.34 12.60
CA LYS A 586 5.95 25.25 13.44
C LYS A 586 4.93 24.81 14.50
N ARG A 587 3.77 25.47 14.59
CA ARG A 587 2.74 25.18 15.58
C ARG A 587 2.08 23.85 15.23
N GLN A 588 2.13 22.95 16.21
CA GLN A 588 1.51 21.64 16.13
C GLN A 588 0.29 21.58 17.04
N VAL A 589 -0.80 20.98 16.53
CA VAL A 589 -1.99 20.68 17.33
C VAL A 589 -2.50 19.29 16.96
N HIS A 590 -2.89 18.50 17.96
CA HIS A 590 -3.59 17.24 17.74
C HIS A 590 -5.10 17.47 17.75
N VAL A 591 -5.77 17.02 16.69
CA VAL A 591 -7.23 17.10 16.58
C VAL A 591 -7.78 15.70 16.82
N ILE A 592 -8.50 15.52 17.92
CA ILE A 592 -9.28 14.31 18.20
C ILE A 592 -10.64 14.47 17.51
N VAL A 593 -11.00 13.51 16.68
CA VAL A 593 -12.33 13.44 16.05
C VAL A 593 -13.17 12.40 16.78
N ARG A 594 -14.31 12.84 17.30
CA ARG A 594 -15.20 12.03 18.14
C ARG A 594 -16.61 12.04 17.57
N SER A 595 -17.31 10.91 17.64
CA SER A 595 -18.75 10.90 17.33
C SER A 595 -19.55 11.57 18.43
N GLN A 596 -20.43 12.51 18.06
CA GLN A 596 -21.37 13.13 19.00
C GLN A 596 -22.37 12.11 19.57
N PHE A 597 -22.66 11.02 18.84
CA PHE A 597 -23.68 10.03 19.18
C PHE A 597 -23.10 8.71 19.71
N GLY A 598 -21.79 8.64 19.93
CA GLY A 598 -21.11 7.41 20.35
C GLY A 598 -21.10 6.28 19.31
N VAL A 599 -21.47 6.58 18.07
CA VAL A 599 -21.32 5.64 16.93
C VAL A 599 -19.89 5.66 16.40
N ASP A 600 -19.46 4.58 15.76
CA ASP A 600 -18.12 4.50 15.19
C ASP A 600 -17.94 5.53 14.07
N VAL A 601 -16.83 6.28 14.11
CA VAL A 601 -16.37 7.13 13.01
C VAL A 601 -15.29 6.32 12.27
N PRO A 602 -15.61 5.67 11.14
CA PRO A 602 -14.67 4.75 10.51
C PRO A 602 -13.48 5.50 9.89
N ALA A 603 -13.70 6.73 9.42
CA ALA A 603 -12.66 7.64 8.99
C ALA A 603 -13.12 9.09 9.20
N ALA A 604 -12.17 10.03 9.20
CA ALA A 604 -12.48 11.44 9.24
C ALA A 604 -11.48 12.23 8.40
N GLN A 605 -11.92 13.36 7.86
CA GLN A 605 -11.01 14.37 7.33
C GLN A 605 -10.98 15.54 8.31
N VAL A 606 -9.76 15.98 8.64
CA VAL A 606 -9.48 17.13 9.49
C VAL A 606 -8.91 18.24 8.62
N VAL A 607 -9.45 19.45 8.80
CA VAL A 607 -9.04 20.66 8.11
C VAL A 607 -8.77 21.73 9.16
N VAL A 608 -7.58 22.31 9.17
CA VAL A 608 -7.27 23.48 10.00
C VAL A 608 -7.28 24.73 9.13
N LEU A 609 -8.08 25.71 9.53
CA LEU A 609 -8.29 26.97 8.82
C LEU A 609 -7.80 28.15 9.67
N PRO A 610 -7.26 29.21 9.06
CA PRO A 610 -6.93 30.43 9.77
C PRO A 610 -8.19 31.16 10.24
N GLY A 611 -8.13 31.77 11.43
CA GLY A 611 -9.23 32.49 12.06
C GLY A 611 -10.30 31.61 12.69
N ARG A 612 -11.40 32.24 13.15
CA ARG A 612 -12.58 31.56 13.69
C ARG A 612 -13.53 31.19 12.57
N VAL A 613 -13.78 29.89 12.41
CA VAL A 613 -14.71 29.35 11.42
C VAL A 613 -15.84 28.67 12.18
N ALA A 614 -17.07 29.09 11.90
CA ALA A 614 -18.25 28.44 12.44
C ALA A 614 -18.48 27.08 11.77
N THR A 615 -19.08 26.15 12.51
CA THR A 615 -19.66 24.92 11.95
C THR A 615 -20.59 25.27 10.79
N GLN A 616 -20.38 24.61 9.65
CA GLN A 616 -21.09 24.92 8.40
C GLN A 616 -21.11 23.68 7.50
N SER A 617 -21.69 23.78 6.30
CA SER A 617 -21.73 22.65 5.36
C SER A 617 -20.39 22.38 4.70
N ALA A 618 -20.21 21.17 4.16
CA ALA A 618 -19.02 20.82 3.37
C ALA A 618 -18.91 21.69 2.12
N LEU A 619 -20.03 22.07 1.49
CA LEU A 619 -20.05 23.00 0.36
C LEU A 619 -19.42 24.35 0.76
N GLU A 620 -19.89 24.96 1.85
CA GLU A 620 -19.40 26.27 2.33
C GLU A 620 -17.94 26.22 2.79
N ILE A 621 -17.51 25.13 3.45
CA ILE A 621 -16.08 24.94 3.78
C ILE A 621 -15.24 24.93 2.52
N ASN A 622 -15.67 24.18 1.51
CA ASN A 622 -14.92 24.01 0.28
C ASN A 622 -14.84 25.29 -0.57
N GLU A 623 -15.88 26.11 -0.59
CA GLU A 623 -15.85 27.46 -1.19
C GLU A 623 -14.87 28.39 -0.48
N ARG A 624 -14.70 28.22 0.83
CA ARG A 624 -13.76 28.99 1.66
C ARG A 624 -12.35 28.41 1.69
N LEU A 625 -12.14 27.19 1.18
CA LEU A 625 -10.87 26.46 1.26
C LEU A 625 -9.82 27.08 0.33
N ARG A 626 -9.32 28.26 0.71
CA ARG A 626 -8.21 28.92 0.03
C ARG A 626 -6.88 28.50 0.63
N SER A 627 -6.82 28.57 1.96
CA SER A 627 -5.65 28.21 2.74
C SER A 627 -6.05 27.27 3.87
N ALA A 628 -5.46 26.09 3.93
CA ALA A 628 -5.76 25.07 4.92
C ALA A 628 -4.63 24.06 5.06
N ALA A 629 -4.50 23.49 6.26
CA ALA A 629 -3.82 22.22 6.46
C ALA A 629 -4.87 21.11 6.48
N VAL A 630 -4.73 20.12 5.61
CA VAL A 630 -5.68 19.00 5.49
C VAL A 630 -4.96 17.71 5.85
N ARG A 631 -5.62 16.87 6.66
CA ARG A 631 -5.12 15.55 7.04
C ARG A 631 -6.26 14.56 7.27
N MET A 632 -6.00 13.29 7.03
CA MET A 632 -6.94 12.23 7.40
C MET A 632 -6.75 11.85 8.88
N GLY A 633 -7.87 11.67 9.59
CA GLY A 633 -7.89 11.10 10.92
C GLY A 633 -7.45 9.64 10.89
N THR A 634 -6.68 9.24 11.90
CA THR A 634 -6.16 7.89 12.06
C THR A 634 -6.68 7.27 13.35
N PRO A 635 -6.93 5.95 13.41
CA PRO A 635 -7.28 5.28 14.65
C PRO A 635 -6.15 5.43 15.68
N ILE A 636 -6.52 5.55 16.96
CA ILE A 636 -5.55 5.62 18.06
C ILE A 636 -5.01 4.20 18.34
N LEU A 637 -3.77 3.93 17.93
CA LEU A 637 -3.13 2.61 18.00
C LEU A 637 -2.26 2.45 19.26
N GLY A 638 -2.88 2.15 20.41
CA GLY A 638 -2.16 1.89 21.66
C GLY A 638 -1.26 3.07 22.08
N GLU A 639 -0.06 2.79 22.60
CA GLU A 639 0.89 3.80 23.10
C GLU A 639 1.58 4.63 22.00
N GLN A 640 1.29 4.38 20.71
CA GLN A 640 1.93 5.11 19.60
C GLN A 640 1.36 6.51 19.38
N ALA A 641 0.17 6.80 19.92
CA ALA A 641 -0.39 8.14 19.84
C ALA A 641 0.33 9.10 20.81
N PRO A 642 0.43 10.40 20.48
CA PRO A 642 1.02 11.39 21.38
C PRO A 642 0.38 11.36 22.76
N LYS A 643 1.19 11.51 23.82
CA LYS A 643 0.70 11.48 25.21
C LYS A 643 -0.50 12.43 25.46
N PRO A 644 -0.49 13.69 24.97
CA PRO A 644 -1.64 14.58 25.11
C PRO A 644 -2.94 14.04 24.47
N VAL A 645 -2.81 13.27 23.37
CA VAL A 645 -3.95 12.60 22.73
C VAL A 645 -4.46 11.48 23.63
N LEU A 646 -3.57 10.62 24.12
CA LEU A 646 -3.93 9.48 24.98
C LEU A 646 -4.65 9.91 26.27
N GLU A 647 -4.28 11.05 26.84
CA GLU A 647 -4.91 11.60 28.05
C GLU A 647 -6.36 12.07 27.83
N LYS A 648 -6.72 12.48 26.61
CA LYS A 648 -8.06 13.01 26.26
C LYS A 648 -8.90 12.04 25.43
N ALA A 649 -8.28 11.03 24.84
CA ALA A 649 -8.91 10.07 23.94
C ALA A 649 -9.90 9.16 24.65
N LYS A 650 -10.97 8.82 23.93
CA LYS A 650 -11.94 7.78 24.27
C LYS A 650 -11.86 6.64 23.27
N LEU A 651 -12.46 5.51 23.63
CA LEU A 651 -12.60 4.38 22.72
C LEU A 651 -13.32 4.83 21.44
N ARG A 652 -12.78 4.46 20.27
CA ARG A 652 -13.25 4.81 18.91
C ARG A 652 -13.01 6.26 18.46
N ASP A 653 -12.30 7.06 19.24
CA ASP A 653 -11.81 8.33 18.73
C ASP A 653 -10.78 8.09 17.60
N LEU A 654 -10.81 8.96 16.61
CA LEU A 654 -9.73 9.13 15.64
C LEU A 654 -8.90 10.34 16.05
N TYR A 655 -7.68 10.45 15.55
CA TYR A 655 -6.89 11.67 15.71
C TYR A 655 -6.04 12.00 14.47
N ALA A 656 -5.76 13.29 14.29
CA ALA A 656 -4.80 13.79 13.33
C ALA A 656 -3.82 14.74 14.00
N THR A 657 -2.52 14.59 13.73
CA THR A 657 -1.51 15.57 14.14
C THR A 657 -1.34 16.61 13.03
N MET A 658 -1.69 17.86 13.32
CA MET A 658 -1.56 18.97 12.39
C MET A 658 -0.23 19.67 12.68
N THR A 659 0.73 19.62 11.76
CA THR A 659 2.10 20.16 11.96
C THR A 659 2.29 21.59 11.44
N GLU A 660 1.23 22.17 10.87
CA GLU A 660 1.26 23.43 10.11
C GLU A 660 0.02 24.27 10.46
N VAL A 661 -0.25 24.41 11.76
CA VAL A 661 -1.40 25.17 12.26
C VAL A 661 -1.09 26.67 12.13
N PRO A 662 -1.95 27.49 11.50
CA PRO A 662 -1.69 28.92 11.37
C PRO A 662 -1.35 29.59 12.71
N GLU A 663 -0.42 30.54 12.68
CA GLU A 663 -0.14 31.39 13.84
C GLU A 663 -1.37 32.23 14.22
N GLY A 664 -1.58 32.47 15.51
CA GLY A 664 -2.72 33.22 16.02
C GLY A 664 -4.00 32.39 16.16
N GLU A 665 -5.17 33.02 15.97
CA GLU A 665 -6.45 32.31 16.03
C GLU A 665 -6.60 31.39 14.81
N ALA A 666 -6.99 30.14 15.07
CA ALA A 666 -7.28 29.14 14.04
C ALA A 666 -8.51 28.32 14.44
N SER A 667 -9.03 27.51 13.52
CA SER A 667 -10.12 26.57 13.78
C SER A 667 -9.76 25.18 13.28
N ALA A 668 -10.03 24.17 14.10
CA ALA A 668 -9.99 22.77 13.69
C ALA A 668 -11.39 22.35 13.27
N CYS A 669 -11.53 22.01 11.99
CA CYS A 669 -12.75 21.51 11.41
C CYS A 669 -12.60 20.02 11.10
N ALA A 670 -13.64 19.23 11.35
CA ALA A 670 -13.64 17.81 11.00
C ALA A 670 -14.98 17.39 10.42
N LEU A 671 -14.92 16.38 9.55
CA LEU A 671 -16.07 15.67 9.03
C LEU A 671 -15.82 14.16 9.16
N GLY A 672 -16.80 13.45 9.73
CA GLY A 672 -16.80 12.00 9.71
C GLY A 672 -17.07 11.52 8.29
N LEU A 673 -16.34 10.53 7.83
CA LEU A 673 -16.50 9.89 6.53
C LEU A 673 -17.15 8.52 6.70
N PRO A 674 -17.90 8.03 5.70
CA PRO A 674 -18.38 6.66 5.69
C PRO A 674 -17.21 5.68 5.55
N LYS A 675 -17.45 4.42 5.92
CA LYS A 675 -16.42 3.36 5.82
C LYS A 675 -15.97 3.13 4.37
N ASP A 676 -16.87 3.31 3.42
CA ASP A 676 -16.62 3.14 2.00
C ASP A 676 -16.85 4.49 1.30
N MET A 677 -15.84 4.97 0.58
CA MET A 677 -15.93 6.15 -0.28
C MET A 677 -15.84 5.73 -1.75
N GLY A 678 -16.51 4.62 -2.09
CA GLY A 678 -16.55 4.09 -3.44
C GLY A 678 -17.19 5.04 -4.47
N PRO A 679 -17.11 4.68 -5.76
CA PRO A 679 -17.51 5.56 -6.87
C PRO A 679 -18.94 6.13 -6.76
N GLU A 680 -19.89 5.35 -6.22
CA GLU A 680 -21.27 5.80 -6.02
C GLU A 680 -21.38 6.96 -5.02
N ILE A 681 -20.63 6.92 -3.92
CA ILE A 681 -20.62 8.01 -2.93
C ILE A 681 -19.91 9.22 -3.54
N VAL A 682 -18.78 9.03 -4.23
CA VAL A 682 -18.09 10.11 -4.94
C VAL A 682 -19.02 10.79 -5.95
N LYS A 683 -19.76 10.01 -6.74
CA LYS A 683 -20.78 10.52 -7.68
C LYS A 683 -21.90 11.28 -6.98
N LYS A 684 -22.36 10.82 -5.83
CA LYS A 684 -23.35 11.56 -5.02
C LYS A 684 -22.78 12.87 -4.48
N LEU A 685 -21.51 12.90 -4.10
CA LEU A 685 -20.83 14.10 -3.62
C LEU A 685 -20.63 15.15 -4.71
N GLN A 686 -20.67 14.76 -6.00
CA GLN A 686 -20.62 15.72 -7.11
C GLN A 686 -21.82 16.67 -7.16
N LYS A 687 -22.90 16.33 -6.46
CA LYS A 687 -24.11 17.15 -6.38
C LYS A 687 -23.99 18.19 -5.25
N PRO A 688 -24.03 19.51 -5.55
CA PRO A 688 -23.92 20.55 -4.52
C PRO A 688 -24.94 20.41 -3.38
N GLU A 689 -26.16 19.95 -3.69
CA GLU A 689 -27.21 19.72 -2.69
C GLU A 689 -26.88 18.61 -1.70
N ASN A 690 -26.03 17.63 -2.07
CA ASN A 690 -25.57 16.59 -1.15
C ASN A 690 -24.41 17.11 -0.28
N LEU A 691 -23.52 17.92 -0.84
CA LEU A 691 -22.46 18.58 -0.05
C LEU A 691 -23.05 19.54 1.00
N ALA A 692 -24.13 20.23 0.68
CA ALA A 692 -24.85 21.10 1.61
C ALA A 692 -25.44 20.35 2.81
N LYS A 693 -25.73 19.04 2.68
CA LYS A 693 -26.25 18.19 3.77
C LYS A 693 -25.16 17.70 4.73
N ILE A 694 -23.88 17.76 4.34
CA ILE A 694 -22.77 17.25 5.15
C ILE A 694 -22.32 18.36 6.09
N THR A 695 -22.53 18.20 7.39
CA THR A 695 -22.04 19.13 8.40
C THR A 695 -20.55 18.93 8.66
N VAL A 696 -19.78 19.99 8.54
CA VAL A 696 -18.38 20.06 8.99
C VAL A 696 -18.34 20.83 10.29
N THR A 697 -17.99 20.14 11.38
CA THR A 697 -17.97 20.76 12.71
C THR A 697 -16.63 21.42 12.94
N CYS A 698 -16.64 22.68 13.40
CA CYS A 698 -15.44 23.45 13.65
C CYS A 698 -15.36 23.90 15.11
N VAL A 699 -14.18 23.81 15.70
CA VAL A 699 -13.88 24.33 17.04
C VAL A 699 -12.69 25.29 16.97
N PRO A 700 -12.69 26.38 17.77
CA PRO A 700 -11.55 27.28 17.83
C PRO A 700 -10.33 26.56 18.42
N ILE A 701 -9.15 26.96 17.97
CA ILE A 701 -7.85 26.53 18.49
C ILE A 701 -7.18 27.74 19.14
N ALA A 702 -7.10 27.77 20.47
CA ALA A 702 -6.40 28.82 21.20
C ALA A 702 -4.88 28.69 21.00
N PRO A 703 -4.11 29.80 21.05
CA PRO A 703 -2.65 29.79 20.80
C PRO A 703 -1.86 28.75 21.62
N THR A 704 -2.36 28.40 22.80
CA THR A 704 -1.73 27.45 23.74
C THR A 704 -2.28 26.02 23.66
N ASP A 705 -3.28 25.76 22.83
CA ASP A 705 -3.87 24.43 22.72
C ASP A 705 -2.89 23.47 22.04
N ASP A 706 -2.63 22.34 22.68
CA ASP A 706 -1.88 21.20 22.15
C ASP A 706 -2.81 20.13 21.57
N VAL A 707 -4.04 20.03 22.10
CA VAL A 707 -5.07 19.08 21.68
C VAL A 707 -6.45 19.71 21.75
N VAL A 708 -7.19 19.60 20.66
CA VAL A 708 -8.61 19.96 20.56
C VAL A 708 -9.47 18.75 20.21
N VAL A 709 -10.73 18.76 20.63
CA VAL A 709 -11.70 17.70 20.32
C VAL A 709 -12.78 18.27 19.42
N VAL A 710 -13.01 17.65 18.27
CA VAL A 710 -14.09 17.98 17.34
C VAL A 710 -15.11 16.85 17.36
N GLU A 711 -16.32 17.15 17.81
CA GLU A 711 -17.44 16.21 17.76
C GLU A 711 -18.09 16.29 16.37
N VAL A 712 -18.12 15.18 15.64
CA VAL A 712 -18.67 15.12 14.29
C VAL A 712 -20.05 14.48 14.27
N MET A 713 -20.87 15.00 13.35
CA MET A 713 -22.18 14.44 13.02
C MET A 713 -22.04 13.12 12.25
N PRO A 714 -23.02 12.20 12.33
CA PRO A 714 -23.10 11.03 11.47
C PRO A 714 -23.18 11.45 10.01
N TRP A 715 -22.63 10.63 9.12
CA TRP A 715 -22.75 10.85 7.69
C TRP A 715 -24.22 10.88 7.25
N PRO A 716 -24.68 11.92 6.54
CA PRO A 716 -26.07 12.02 6.12
C PRO A 716 -26.40 10.95 5.07
N ARG A 717 -27.70 10.60 4.99
CA ARG A 717 -28.20 9.79 3.86
C ARG A 717 -28.45 10.69 2.65
N PHE A 718 -28.13 10.17 1.48
CA PHE A 718 -28.43 10.75 0.17
C PHE A 718 -29.40 9.80 -0.53
N ASP A 719 -30.62 9.74 -0.03
CA ASP A 719 -31.74 9.00 -0.63
C ASP A 719 -32.29 9.69 -1.88
#